data_AF-A0A497GIV2-F1
#
_entry.id   AF-A0A497GIV2-F1
#
_cell.length_a   1.000
_cell.length_b   1.000
_cell.length_c   1.000
_cell.angle_alpha   90.00
_cell.angle_beta   90.00
_cell.angle_gamma   90.00
#
_symmetry.space_group_name_H-M   'P 1'
#
loop_
_entity.id
_entity.type
_entity.pdbx_description
1 polymer ?
#
loop_
_entity_poly.entity_id
_entity_poly.type
_entity_poly.pdbx_seq_one_letter_code
_entity_poly.pdbx_strand_id
1 'polypeptide(L)'
;MIILRKKEVLILCVIIITLLSIIPAYYFLRRALHMKPSISITRISSEEVPLYSLLEIDLNVTAEYENPFDPSDIDVIAIFTTPSGKKIKVPAFYYQEYRRKLINSREVLEPIGNPYWKVRFTPTEIGQYSFYVEVRDRYGNKARTEVKTFKAIPSDKPGFVRISKRDPRYLEFDNGRSIFFIGHDVCWPSSRGTYDYDIWFSEMQKHGENITRIWMAPWYFGIEWKTKVGYYDLAEAWRLDYVIRLAEKKGIYILLCFMNHGQLRREDQWAKNPYNKENGGPLDKPEDFWSNDKAIELFKRRIRYIIARWGYSTHILAWELWNEVDLTDGYAERRDQVALWHKIMANYIKEVDPYDHLVTTSFANPYLDPKIWSLKEMEIITVHRYGPGGFKDIAGEVYKLIRSKWEQFKKPVIITEFGSDWRWPGICPRPYYYDDKEGVEIHNGIWASIMAASPSTAMLWWWDNYIHPYNLYYHFKALANYLNEIDPARCNFKYLRAEIVIPKEIRKEDLTSITVYPSLDWAKPAENYFILNLNGTTSDLSQLSFYIQGKAHPELKNNPTFKVTFPYGGKVIIHVNSVSKSGAILTVYVDNFIAKQVSLPDRDGKYDGHAREYDLDIEVDVPPGTHEIKIDNVGNDWFTWDYIRFEGAMIKQGKARILGLTNGTFALVWIQNRDNTWWNAVNKVPIEPIKDLEIMLYDFKDGKYIVEFWDTYKGEVMKKEIVEATNGVIRIKISELERDIALKIYQA
;
A
#
# COMPACT_ATOMS: atom_id res chain seq x y z
N MET A 1 54.04 0.91 47.22
CA MET A 1 54.61 -0.44 47.03
C MET A 1 54.12 -1.32 48.18
N ILE A 2 52.95 -1.94 48.02
CA ILE A 2 52.27 -2.68 49.10
C ILE A 2 52.87 -4.09 49.13
N ILE A 3 53.66 -4.39 50.16
CA ILE A 3 54.19 -5.72 50.43
C ILE A 3 53.03 -6.55 50.99
N LEU A 4 52.29 -7.22 50.10
CA LEU A 4 51.40 -8.31 50.49
C LEU A 4 52.25 -9.40 51.17
N ARG A 5 51.87 -9.80 52.39
CA ARG A 5 52.59 -10.86 53.12
C ARG A 5 52.48 -12.13 52.28
N LYS A 6 53.60 -12.86 52.07
CA LYS A 6 53.68 -14.10 51.26
C LYS A 6 52.52 -15.09 51.46
N LYS A 7 51.93 -15.14 52.67
CA LYS A 7 50.77 -15.97 53.02
C LYS A 7 49.47 -15.55 52.31
N GLU A 8 49.22 -14.25 52.16
CA GLU A 8 48.00 -13.71 51.55
C GLU A 8 48.00 -13.93 50.03
N VAL A 9 49.16 -13.77 49.38
CA VAL A 9 49.33 -14.08 47.95
C VAL A 9 49.12 -15.58 47.68
N LEU A 10 49.64 -16.45 48.56
CA LEU A 10 49.46 -17.89 48.41
C LEU A 10 47.99 -18.31 48.58
N ILE A 11 47.27 -17.72 49.54
CA ILE A 11 45.83 -17.97 49.73
C ILE A 11 45.03 -17.47 48.54
N LEU A 12 45.34 -16.28 48.01
CA LEU A 12 44.67 -15.74 46.83
C LEU A 12 44.93 -16.60 45.58
N CYS A 13 46.17 -17.04 45.37
CA CYS A 13 46.52 -17.96 44.27
C CYS A 13 45.82 -19.31 44.41
N VAL A 14 45.74 -19.88 45.63
CA VAL A 14 44.99 -21.11 45.86
C VAL A 14 43.50 -20.87 45.56
N ILE A 15 42.85 -19.83 46.11
CA ILE A 15 41.44 -19.52 45.82
C ILE A 15 41.18 -19.33 44.32
N ILE A 16 42.07 -18.62 43.61
CA ILE A 16 41.95 -18.42 42.15
C ILE A 16 42.11 -19.75 41.41
N ILE A 17 43.07 -20.61 41.78
CA ILE A 17 43.26 -21.93 41.17
C ILE A 17 42.07 -22.87 41.49
N THR A 18 41.53 -22.81 42.71
CA THR A 18 40.34 -23.59 43.11
C THR A 18 39.09 -23.08 42.39
N LEU A 19 38.90 -21.77 42.22
CA LEU A 19 37.80 -21.21 41.42
C LEU A 19 37.96 -21.52 39.92
N LEU A 20 39.18 -21.45 39.39
CA LEU A 20 39.50 -21.80 37.99
C LEU A 20 39.32 -23.30 37.70
N SER A 21 39.29 -24.16 38.71
CA SER A 21 39.06 -25.61 38.56
C SER A 21 37.63 -26.02 38.92
N ILE A 22 37.01 -25.40 39.92
CA ILE A 22 35.62 -25.64 40.33
C ILE A 22 34.64 -25.09 39.30
N ILE A 23 34.88 -23.93 38.69
CA ILE A 23 33.93 -23.36 37.73
C ILE A 23 33.82 -24.27 36.48
N PRO A 24 34.90 -24.68 35.80
CA PRO A 24 34.81 -25.62 34.69
C PRO A 24 34.23 -26.97 35.13
N ALA A 25 34.62 -27.51 36.29
CA ALA A 25 34.09 -28.78 36.79
C ALA A 25 32.59 -28.71 37.12
N TYR A 26 32.11 -27.59 37.67
CA TYR A 26 30.69 -27.31 37.91
C TYR A 26 29.92 -27.20 36.60
N TYR A 27 30.43 -26.47 35.60
CA TYR A 27 29.84 -26.42 34.25
C TYR A 27 29.85 -27.80 33.56
N PHE A 28 30.89 -28.61 33.78
CA PHE A 28 31.01 -29.96 33.23
C PHE A 28 30.04 -30.95 33.90
N LEU A 29 29.92 -30.92 35.24
CA LEU A 29 28.95 -31.73 35.98
C LEU A 29 27.50 -31.31 35.68
N ARG A 30 27.22 -30.01 35.56
CA ARG A 30 25.89 -29.53 35.16
C ARG A 30 25.53 -30.05 33.77
N ARG A 31 26.43 -29.94 32.79
CA ARG A 31 26.25 -30.52 31.44
C ARG A 31 26.01 -32.03 31.44
N ALA A 32 26.58 -32.76 32.39
CA ALA A 32 26.40 -34.21 32.51
C ALA A 32 25.06 -34.63 33.15
N LEU A 33 24.39 -33.74 33.88
CA LEU A 33 23.12 -33.99 34.59
C LEU A 33 21.87 -33.69 33.75
N HIS A 34 22.00 -32.90 32.68
CA HIS A 34 20.86 -32.51 31.82
C HIS A 34 20.63 -33.52 30.69
N MET A 35 19.36 -33.69 30.30
CA MET A 35 18.97 -34.55 29.19
C MET A 35 19.66 -34.08 27.91
N LYS A 36 20.46 -34.96 27.28
CA LYS A 36 21.08 -34.64 25.98
C LYS A 36 19.97 -34.47 24.94
N PRO A 37 19.98 -33.39 24.14
CA PRO A 37 18.99 -33.22 23.11
C PRO A 37 19.12 -34.36 22.09
N SER A 38 17.99 -34.79 21.54
CA SER A 38 17.94 -35.71 20.41
C SER A 38 16.96 -35.20 19.37
N ILE A 39 17.21 -35.53 18.11
CA ILE A 39 16.39 -35.11 16.98
C ILE A 39 16.28 -36.23 15.96
N SER A 40 15.08 -36.45 15.44
CA SER A 40 14.80 -37.41 14.37
C SER A 40 13.78 -36.84 13.39
N ILE A 41 13.89 -37.24 12.12
CA ILE A 41 12.91 -36.90 11.08
C ILE A 41 11.81 -37.95 11.13
N THR A 42 10.58 -37.53 11.40
CA THR A 42 9.42 -38.43 11.46
C THR A 42 8.71 -38.53 10.12
N ARG A 43 8.75 -37.46 9.31
CA ARG A 43 8.15 -37.43 7.96
C ARG A 43 8.87 -36.43 7.06
N ILE A 44 8.97 -36.78 5.78
CA ILE A 44 9.31 -35.88 4.68
C ILE A 44 8.12 -35.93 3.71
N SER A 45 7.60 -34.79 3.28
CA SER A 45 6.35 -34.76 2.50
C SER A 45 6.48 -35.36 1.10
N SER A 46 7.67 -35.30 0.50
CA SER A 46 7.97 -35.89 -0.82
C SER A 46 9.48 -36.09 -1.03
N GLU A 47 9.85 -37.09 -1.83
CA GLU A 47 11.23 -37.29 -2.30
C GLU A 47 11.51 -36.54 -3.63
N GLU A 48 10.46 -36.19 -4.38
CA GLU A 48 10.51 -35.33 -5.56
C GLU A 48 9.65 -34.07 -5.34
N VAL A 49 10.26 -32.90 -5.48
CA VAL A 49 9.60 -31.61 -5.19
C VAL A 49 9.68 -30.74 -6.44
N PRO A 50 8.55 -30.33 -7.04
CA PRO A 50 8.60 -29.40 -8.16
C PRO A 50 9.24 -28.07 -7.72
N LEU A 51 10.04 -27.46 -8.61
CA LEU A 51 10.65 -26.14 -8.40
C LEU A 51 9.59 -25.15 -7.90
N TYR A 52 9.96 -24.32 -6.92
CA TYR A 52 9.05 -23.36 -6.28
C TYR A 52 7.82 -23.98 -5.57
N SER A 53 7.91 -25.24 -5.14
CA SER A 53 6.87 -25.93 -4.36
C SER A 53 7.33 -26.26 -2.94
N LEU A 54 6.36 -26.43 -2.04
CA LEU A 54 6.60 -26.72 -0.65
C LEU A 54 7.12 -28.16 -0.43
N LEU A 55 8.21 -28.26 0.33
CA LEU A 55 8.65 -29.45 1.06
C LEU A 55 8.40 -29.24 2.55
N GLU A 56 7.65 -30.13 3.19
CA GLU A 56 7.49 -30.16 4.64
C GLU A 56 8.29 -31.32 5.26
N ILE A 57 8.96 -31.04 6.38
CA ILE A 57 9.67 -32.04 7.17
C ILE A 57 9.18 -31.94 8.60
N ASP A 58 8.66 -33.05 9.13
CA ASP A 58 8.20 -33.15 10.51
C ASP A 58 9.31 -33.79 11.35
N LEU A 59 9.51 -33.24 12.55
CA LEU A 59 10.63 -33.55 13.42
C LEU A 59 10.12 -33.93 14.81
N ASN A 60 10.73 -34.98 15.38
CA ASN A 60 10.65 -35.25 16.81
C ASN A 60 11.93 -34.74 17.48
N VAL A 61 11.77 -33.78 18.38
CA VAL A 61 12.85 -33.16 19.16
C VAL A 61 12.60 -33.46 20.62
N THR A 62 13.58 -34.05 21.28
CA THR A 62 13.54 -34.32 22.73
C THR A 62 14.69 -33.57 23.37
N ALA A 63 14.39 -32.50 24.10
CA ALA A 63 15.34 -31.62 24.78
C ALA A 63 14.67 -30.97 26.00
N GLU A 64 15.46 -30.45 26.94
CA GLU A 64 14.96 -29.68 28.08
C GLU A 64 14.85 -28.19 27.68
N TYR A 65 13.62 -27.70 27.50
CA TYR A 65 13.34 -26.29 27.19
C TYR A 65 11.96 -25.88 27.76
N GLU A 66 11.78 -24.59 28.02
CA GLU A 66 10.53 -24.02 28.54
C GLU A 66 9.76 -23.28 27.44
N ASN A 67 10.47 -22.49 26.63
CA ASN A 67 9.90 -21.71 25.55
C ASN A 67 10.37 -22.26 24.19
N PRO A 68 9.53 -23.01 23.45
CA PRO A 68 9.90 -23.53 22.14
C PRO A 68 10.06 -22.43 21.07
N PHE A 69 9.68 -21.19 21.38
CA PHE A 69 9.78 -20.06 20.46
C PHE A 69 11.06 -19.24 20.65
N ASP A 70 11.82 -19.51 21.73
CA ASP A 70 13.07 -18.81 22.07
C ASP A 70 14.31 -19.56 21.58
N PRO A 71 15.03 -19.06 20.56
CA PRO A 71 16.24 -19.72 20.06
C PRO A 71 17.42 -19.67 21.04
N SER A 72 17.35 -18.88 22.12
CA SER A 72 18.31 -18.98 23.23
C SER A 72 18.00 -20.14 24.17
N ASP A 73 16.76 -20.64 24.14
CA ASP A 73 16.29 -21.79 24.89
C ASP A 73 16.46 -23.09 24.09
N ILE A 74 15.92 -23.11 22.86
CA ILE A 74 16.00 -24.23 21.94
C ILE A 74 16.04 -23.73 20.49
N ASP A 75 17.13 -24.04 19.79
CA ASP A 75 17.36 -23.63 18.40
C ASP A 75 17.41 -24.86 17.51
N VAL A 76 16.41 -25.02 16.64
CA VAL A 76 16.32 -26.12 15.67
C VAL A 76 16.45 -25.53 14.26
N ILE A 77 17.45 -25.99 13.50
CA ILE A 77 17.79 -25.45 12.18
C ILE A 77 18.01 -26.58 11.18
N ALA A 78 17.34 -26.54 10.05
CA ALA A 78 17.64 -27.36 8.89
C ALA A 78 18.69 -26.68 8.00
N ILE A 79 19.67 -27.45 7.54
CA ILE A 79 20.76 -26.97 6.68
C ILE A 79 20.65 -27.72 5.36
N PHE A 80 20.21 -27.02 4.32
CA PHE A 80 20.08 -27.52 2.96
C PHE A 80 21.34 -27.20 2.17
N THR A 81 21.81 -28.14 1.37
CA THR A 81 22.82 -27.94 0.34
C THR A 81 22.12 -28.07 -1.01
N THR A 82 22.16 -26.98 -1.80
CA THR A 82 21.55 -26.92 -3.14
C THR A 82 22.37 -27.72 -4.15
N PRO A 83 21.83 -28.00 -5.36
CA PRO A 83 22.56 -28.62 -6.46
C PRO A 83 23.85 -27.88 -6.84
N SER A 84 23.87 -26.54 -6.75
CA SER A 84 25.08 -25.73 -6.95
C SER A 84 26.08 -25.74 -5.78
N GLY A 85 25.74 -26.41 -4.66
CA GLY A 85 26.57 -26.49 -3.46
C GLY A 85 26.37 -25.34 -2.46
N LYS A 86 25.44 -24.42 -2.71
CA LYS A 86 25.09 -23.34 -1.77
C LYS A 86 24.45 -23.94 -0.52
N LYS A 87 24.84 -23.45 0.66
CA LYS A 87 24.20 -23.83 1.93
C LYS A 87 23.11 -22.82 2.30
N ILE A 88 21.91 -23.30 2.59
CA ILE A 88 20.77 -22.49 3.04
C ILE A 88 20.37 -22.97 4.44
N LYS A 89 20.32 -22.04 5.40
CA LYS A 89 19.84 -22.31 6.76
C LYS A 89 18.37 -21.94 6.83
N VAL A 90 17.55 -22.88 7.29
CA VAL A 90 16.12 -22.65 7.49
C VAL A 90 15.76 -23.04 8.91
N PRO A 91 15.34 -22.08 9.75
CA PRO A 91 14.81 -22.40 11.06
C PRO A 91 13.63 -23.37 11.01
N ALA A 92 13.61 -24.35 11.90
CA ALA A 92 12.37 -25.05 12.21
C ALA A 92 11.50 -24.19 13.13
N PHE A 93 10.22 -24.50 13.17
CA PHE A 93 9.23 -23.83 14.03
C PHE A 93 8.37 -24.85 14.77
N TYR A 94 7.89 -24.46 15.95
CA TYR A 94 6.98 -25.26 16.74
C TYR A 94 5.56 -25.19 16.17
N TYR A 95 4.89 -26.34 16.08
CA TYR A 95 3.68 -26.52 15.30
C TYR A 95 2.67 -27.42 16.01
N GLN A 96 1.38 -27.08 15.91
CA GLN A 96 0.27 -27.94 16.31
C GLN A 96 -0.68 -28.07 15.11
N GLU A 97 -1.00 -29.30 14.75
CA GLU A 97 -2.01 -29.59 13.74
C GLU A 97 -3.41 -29.39 14.34
N TYR A 98 -4.36 -28.90 13.55
CA TYR A 98 -5.73 -28.72 13.98
C TYR A 98 -6.71 -29.26 12.93
N ARG A 99 -7.86 -29.72 13.42
CA ARG A 99 -9.05 -29.94 12.60
C ARG A 99 -9.97 -28.74 12.79
N ARG A 100 -10.31 -28.04 11.70
CA ARG A 100 -11.35 -27.00 11.73
C ARG A 100 -12.75 -27.61 11.57
N LYS A 101 -13.72 -27.06 12.28
CA LYS A 101 -15.16 -27.36 12.16
C LYS A 101 -15.96 -26.06 12.20
N LEU A 102 -17.14 -26.06 11.60
CA LEU A 102 -18.09 -24.96 11.71
C LEU A 102 -19.24 -25.41 12.62
N ILE A 103 -19.38 -24.77 13.78
CA ILE A 103 -20.42 -25.07 14.77
C ILE A 103 -21.19 -23.77 15.05
N ASN A 104 -22.51 -23.76 14.82
CA ASN A 104 -23.36 -22.57 14.97
C ASN A 104 -22.78 -21.34 14.24
N SER A 105 -22.35 -21.53 12.98
CA SER A 105 -21.70 -20.51 12.15
C SER A 105 -20.40 -19.91 12.70
N ARG A 106 -19.78 -20.56 13.70
CA ARG A 106 -18.49 -20.16 14.25
C ARG A 106 -17.43 -21.22 13.96
N GLU A 107 -16.24 -20.78 13.57
CA GLU A 107 -15.11 -21.70 13.43
C GLU A 107 -14.61 -22.18 14.80
N VAL A 108 -14.46 -23.49 14.93
CA VAL A 108 -13.84 -24.15 16.08
C VAL A 108 -12.67 -24.98 15.60
N LEU A 109 -11.53 -24.89 16.28
CA LEU A 109 -10.34 -25.69 16.00
C LEU A 109 -10.14 -26.73 17.10
N GLU A 110 -9.94 -27.98 16.70
CA GLU A 110 -9.63 -29.10 17.59
C GLU A 110 -8.19 -29.56 17.34
N PRO A 111 -7.29 -29.55 18.35
CA PRO A 111 -5.91 -29.99 18.15
C PRO A 111 -5.85 -31.49 17.82
N ILE A 112 -4.96 -31.84 16.88
CA ILE A 112 -4.69 -33.23 16.48
C ILE A 112 -3.32 -33.64 17.01
N GLY A 113 -3.28 -34.59 17.94
CA GLY A 113 -2.04 -35.07 18.56
C GLY A 113 -1.34 -33.98 19.38
N ASN A 114 -0.07 -34.23 19.73
CA ASN A 114 0.77 -33.28 20.45
C ASN A 114 1.46 -32.31 19.49
N PRO A 115 1.84 -31.11 19.94
CA PRO A 115 2.66 -30.22 19.13
C PRO A 115 4.05 -30.81 18.87
N TYR A 116 4.66 -30.43 17.75
CA TYR A 116 5.95 -30.94 17.29
C TYR A 116 6.70 -29.90 16.45
N TRP A 117 7.93 -30.20 16.04
CA TRP A 117 8.74 -29.27 15.24
C TRP A 117 8.58 -29.54 13.74
N LYS A 118 8.52 -28.48 12.93
CA LYS A 118 8.35 -28.56 11.48
C LYS A 118 9.35 -27.66 10.76
N VAL A 119 9.78 -28.07 9.58
CA VAL A 119 10.55 -27.26 8.63
C VAL A 119 9.74 -27.16 7.34
N ARG A 120 9.70 -25.96 6.75
CA ARG A 120 9.16 -25.74 5.41
C ARG A 120 10.25 -25.18 4.50
N PHE A 121 10.40 -25.78 3.33
CA PHE A 121 11.44 -25.42 2.36
C PHE A 121 10.87 -25.37 0.94
N THR A 122 11.40 -24.47 0.11
CA THR A 122 11.02 -24.31 -1.29
C THR A 122 12.29 -24.37 -2.15
N PRO A 123 12.46 -25.38 -3.03
CA PRO A 123 13.64 -25.45 -3.89
C PRO A 123 13.58 -24.37 -4.97
N THR A 124 14.72 -23.73 -5.23
CA THR A 124 14.91 -22.67 -6.22
C THR A 124 15.92 -23.03 -7.31
N GLU A 125 16.45 -24.25 -7.29
CA GLU A 125 17.31 -24.84 -8.32
C GLU A 125 16.78 -26.24 -8.65
N ILE A 126 16.93 -26.69 -9.90
CA ILE A 126 16.61 -28.07 -10.30
C ILE A 126 17.81 -28.97 -9.96
N GLY A 127 17.55 -30.17 -9.44
CA GLY A 127 18.59 -31.16 -9.17
C GLY A 127 18.52 -31.80 -7.79
N GLN A 128 19.60 -32.46 -7.39
CA GLN A 128 19.66 -33.17 -6.12
C GLN A 128 19.98 -32.22 -4.97
N TYR A 129 19.11 -32.16 -3.97
CA TYR A 129 19.37 -31.50 -2.69
C TYR A 129 19.79 -32.54 -1.65
N SER A 130 20.62 -32.10 -0.70
CA SER A 130 20.87 -32.82 0.54
C SER A 130 20.63 -31.90 1.74
N PHE A 131 20.17 -32.45 2.86
CA PHE A 131 19.95 -31.68 4.07
C PHE A 131 20.10 -32.52 5.32
N TYR A 132 20.32 -31.85 6.45
CA TYR A 132 20.23 -32.43 7.78
C TYR A 132 19.68 -31.37 8.74
N VAL A 133 19.20 -31.80 9.91
CA VAL A 133 18.65 -30.89 10.93
C VAL A 133 19.49 -30.97 12.19
N GLU A 134 19.82 -29.81 12.75
CA GLU A 134 20.52 -29.68 14.02
C GLU A 134 19.61 -29.07 15.08
N VAL A 135 19.79 -29.51 16.33
CA VAL A 135 19.19 -28.91 17.52
C VAL A 135 20.30 -28.46 18.46
N ARG A 136 20.13 -27.28 19.08
CA ARG A 136 20.97 -26.76 20.15
C ARG A 136 20.08 -26.31 21.32
N ASP A 137 20.34 -26.81 22.52
CA ASP A 137 19.65 -26.38 23.74
C ASP A 137 20.32 -25.17 24.44
N ARG A 138 19.68 -24.64 25.48
CA ARG A 138 20.17 -23.52 26.31
C ARG A 138 21.53 -23.77 26.97
N TYR A 139 21.92 -25.04 27.14
CA TYR A 139 23.21 -25.45 27.74
C TYR A 139 24.32 -25.61 26.69
N GLY A 140 23.98 -25.41 25.41
CA GLY A 140 24.87 -25.54 24.26
C GLY A 140 25.13 -27.00 23.85
N ASN A 141 24.35 -27.96 24.36
CA ASN A 141 24.39 -29.33 23.87
C ASN A 141 23.77 -29.37 22.47
N LYS A 142 24.26 -30.30 21.62
CA LYS A 142 23.83 -30.40 20.23
C LYS A 142 23.52 -31.84 19.85
N ALA A 143 22.54 -31.99 18.96
CA ALA A 143 22.33 -33.22 18.20
C ALA A 143 21.99 -32.89 16.76
N ARG A 144 22.19 -33.86 15.86
CA ARG A 144 21.85 -33.73 14.45
C ARG A 144 21.31 -35.02 13.88
N THR A 145 20.50 -34.90 12.84
CA THR A 145 20.03 -36.04 12.06
C THR A 145 21.13 -36.56 11.12
N GLU A 146 20.89 -37.74 10.54
CA GLU A 146 21.60 -38.13 9.32
C GLU A 146 21.29 -37.19 8.16
N VAL A 147 22.15 -37.19 7.15
CA VAL A 147 21.91 -36.48 5.89
C VAL A 147 20.82 -37.22 5.12
N LYS A 148 19.78 -36.49 4.72
CA LYS A 148 18.73 -36.93 3.81
C LYS A 148 18.83 -36.17 2.51
N THR A 149 18.12 -36.63 1.49
CA THR A 149 18.18 -36.08 0.14
C THR A 149 16.80 -36.08 -0.49
N PHE A 150 16.54 -35.10 -1.36
CA PHE A 150 15.36 -35.07 -2.23
C PHE A 150 15.74 -34.44 -3.57
N LYS A 151 14.94 -34.68 -4.61
CA LYS A 151 15.18 -34.16 -5.95
C LYS A 151 14.22 -33.03 -6.27
N ALA A 152 14.74 -31.86 -6.64
CA ALA A 152 13.95 -30.80 -7.21
C ALA A 152 13.76 -31.02 -8.72
N ILE A 153 12.52 -31.03 -9.19
CA ILE A 153 12.15 -31.28 -10.60
C ILE A 153 11.60 -30.01 -11.26
N PRO A 154 11.62 -29.89 -12.61
CA PRO A 154 11.03 -28.74 -13.30
C PRO A 154 9.56 -28.51 -12.93
N SER A 155 9.11 -27.26 -12.98
CA SER A 155 7.70 -26.87 -12.80
C SER A 155 7.36 -25.63 -13.61
N ASP A 156 6.06 -25.39 -13.82
CA ASP A 156 5.55 -24.18 -14.50
C ASP A 156 5.34 -22.99 -13.54
N LYS A 157 5.70 -23.14 -12.27
CA LYS A 157 5.54 -22.08 -11.28
C LYS A 157 6.50 -20.93 -11.59
N PRO A 158 6.05 -19.67 -11.51
CA PRO A 158 6.87 -18.55 -11.96
C PRO A 158 7.98 -18.16 -10.97
N GLY A 159 7.89 -18.60 -9.71
CA GLY A 159 8.84 -18.30 -8.64
C GLY A 159 8.38 -17.17 -7.74
N PHE A 160 9.32 -16.61 -6.98
CA PHE A 160 9.07 -15.49 -6.06
C PHE A 160 8.96 -14.17 -6.83
N VAL A 161 8.27 -13.19 -6.22
CA VAL A 161 8.07 -11.84 -6.77
C VAL A 161 9.21 -10.91 -6.35
N ARG A 162 9.73 -10.13 -7.29
CA ARG A 162 10.84 -9.16 -7.13
C ARG A 162 10.47 -7.82 -7.75
N ILE A 163 11.21 -6.76 -7.40
CA ILE A 163 11.20 -5.53 -8.20
C ILE A 163 11.81 -5.84 -9.57
N SER A 164 11.15 -5.42 -10.63
CA SER A 164 11.65 -5.60 -11.99
C SER A 164 12.92 -4.80 -12.25
N LYS A 165 13.93 -5.48 -12.79
CA LYS A 165 15.17 -4.82 -13.24
C LYS A 165 15.01 -4.05 -14.56
N ARG A 166 13.97 -4.38 -15.34
CA ARG A 166 13.67 -3.72 -16.63
C ARG A 166 12.96 -2.40 -16.43
N ASP A 167 12.01 -2.38 -15.49
CA ASP A 167 11.22 -1.21 -15.15
C ASP A 167 10.86 -1.25 -13.65
N PRO A 168 11.53 -0.45 -12.80
CA PRO A 168 11.37 -0.51 -11.36
C PRO A 168 10.02 -0.01 -10.84
N ARG A 169 9.09 0.39 -11.71
CA ARG A 169 7.67 0.56 -11.33
C ARG A 169 6.97 -0.76 -11.12
N TYR A 170 7.40 -1.81 -11.83
CA TYR A 170 6.71 -3.09 -11.88
C TYR A 170 7.43 -4.16 -11.07
N LEU A 171 6.72 -5.27 -10.86
CA LEU A 171 7.24 -6.46 -10.21
C LEU A 171 7.40 -7.59 -11.23
N GLU A 172 8.39 -8.45 -11.05
CA GLU A 172 8.63 -9.62 -11.90
C GLU A 172 8.84 -10.88 -11.07
N PHE A 173 8.44 -12.02 -11.61
CA PHE A 173 8.73 -13.31 -11.02
C PHE A 173 10.17 -13.74 -11.33
N ASP A 174 10.72 -14.68 -10.55
CA ASP A 174 12.07 -15.22 -10.79
C ASP A 174 12.26 -15.80 -12.21
N ASN A 175 11.19 -16.27 -12.87
CA ASN A 175 11.23 -16.72 -14.27
C ASN A 175 11.23 -15.59 -15.33
N GLY A 176 11.20 -14.33 -14.90
CA GLY A 176 11.23 -13.14 -15.77
C GLY A 176 9.89 -12.78 -16.44
N ARG A 177 8.78 -13.38 -16.02
CA ARG A 177 7.42 -12.90 -16.36
C ARG A 177 7.04 -11.77 -15.42
N SER A 178 6.31 -10.78 -15.91
CA SER A 178 5.58 -9.84 -15.05
C SER A 178 4.09 -9.86 -15.35
N ILE A 179 3.29 -9.44 -14.36
CA ILE A 179 1.84 -9.27 -14.47
C ILE A 179 1.44 -8.00 -13.72
N PHE A 180 0.26 -7.46 -14.05
CA PHE A 180 -0.43 -6.56 -13.14
C PHE A 180 -1.08 -7.36 -12.02
N PHE A 181 -0.93 -6.90 -10.79
CA PHE A 181 -1.62 -7.45 -9.64
C PHE A 181 -2.99 -6.76 -9.50
N ILE A 182 -4.05 -7.54 -9.35
CA ILE A 182 -5.43 -7.04 -9.33
C ILE A 182 -6.10 -7.61 -8.08
N GLY A 183 -6.61 -6.73 -7.22
CA GLY A 183 -7.36 -7.16 -6.04
C GLY A 183 -7.66 -6.05 -5.04
N HIS A 184 -8.16 -6.49 -3.88
CA HIS A 184 -8.56 -5.66 -2.75
C HIS A 184 -8.17 -6.31 -1.40
N ASP A 185 -8.36 -5.57 -0.31
CA ASP A 185 -7.98 -6.02 1.04
C ASP A 185 -8.93 -7.11 1.56
N VAL A 186 -8.42 -8.13 2.24
CA VAL A 186 -9.23 -9.18 2.89
C VAL A 186 -8.58 -9.55 4.22
N CYS A 187 -8.58 -8.59 5.15
CA CYS A 187 -7.65 -8.59 6.26
C CYS A 187 -7.96 -9.61 7.36
N TRP A 188 -9.24 -9.84 7.65
CA TRP A 188 -9.70 -10.82 8.65
C TRP A 188 -11.10 -11.38 8.33
N PRO A 189 -11.46 -12.55 8.87
CA PRO A 189 -12.78 -13.13 8.67
C PRO A 189 -13.82 -12.65 9.70
N SER A 190 -15.08 -13.04 9.46
CA SER A 190 -16.14 -12.95 10.46
C SER A 190 -16.01 -14.07 11.51
N SER A 191 -17.07 -14.30 12.29
CA SER A 191 -17.15 -15.44 13.23
C SER A 191 -16.95 -16.81 12.57
N ARG A 192 -17.19 -16.92 11.25
CA ARG A 192 -16.98 -18.15 10.46
C ARG A 192 -15.50 -18.48 10.24
N GLY A 193 -14.57 -17.61 10.64
CA GLY A 193 -13.14 -17.88 10.61
C GLY A 193 -12.64 -18.18 9.20
N THR A 194 -11.75 -19.16 9.04
CA THR A 194 -11.13 -19.46 7.74
C THR A 194 -12.11 -19.91 6.64
N TYR A 195 -13.36 -20.23 6.98
CA TYR A 195 -14.40 -20.56 5.99
C TYR A 195 -14.86 -19.37 5.14
N ASP A 196 -14.65 -18.13 5.60
CA ASP A 196 -14.99 -16.96 4.78
C ASP A 196 -14.01 -16.83 3.60
N TYR A 197 -12.74 -17.17 3.81
CA TYR A 197 -11.73 -17.18 2.76
C TYR A 197 -12.01 -18.21 1.66
N ASP A 198 -12.64 -19.34 1.99
CA ASP A 198 -13.07 -20.32 0.97
C ASP A 198 -14.00 -19.69 -0.07
N ILE A 199 -14.84 -18.75 0.38
CA ILE A 199 -15.78 -18.00 -0.46
C ILE A 199 -15.04 -16.84 -1.14
N TRP A 200 -14.43 -15.96 -0.35
CA TRP A 200 -13.82 -14.73 -0.87
C TRP A 200 -12.72 -15.02 -1.88
N PHE A 201 -11.78 -15.91 -1.58
CA PHE A 201 -10.71 -16.26 -2.53
C PHE A 201 -11.21 -17.01 -3.76
N SER A 202 -12.35 -17.71 -3.66
CA SER A 202 -12.98 -18.32 -4.83
C SER A 202 -13.61 -17.28 -5.74
N GLU A 203 -14.30 -16.28 -5.19
CA GLU A 203 -14.86 -15.18 -5.98
C GLU A 203 -13.76 -14.29 -6.58
N MET A 204 -12.72 -13.97 -5.81
CA MET A 204 -11.54 -13.24 -6.31
C MET A 204 -10.90 -13.96 -7.50
N GLN A 205 -10.55 -15.24 -7.35
CA GLN A 205 -9.97 -16.05 -8.43
C GLN A 205 -10.86 -16.06 -9.69
N LYS A 206 -12.18 -16.24 -9.50
CA LYS A 206 -13.16 -16.29 -10.59
C LYS A 206 -13.25 -14.97 -11.38
N HIS A 207 -12.94 -13.85 -10.73
CA HIS A 207 -12.97 -12.52 -11.32
C HIS A 207 -11.57 -12.00 -11.68
N GLY A 208 -10.56 -12.88 -11.75
CA GLY A 208 -9.23 -12.54 -12.24
C GLY A 208 -8.36 -11.78 -11.22
N GLU A 209 -8.79 -11.71 -9.97
CA GLU A 209 -7.99 -11.15 -8.90
C GLU A 209 -6.91 -12.13 -8.46
N ASN A 210 -5.75 -11.59 -8.11
CA ASN A 210 -4.55 -12.35 -7.80
C ASN A 210 -3.73 -11.73 -6.66
N ILE A 211 -4.22 -10.70 -5.97
CA ILE A 211 -3.51 -10.13 -4.82
C ILE A 211 -4.49 -9.73 -3.73
N THR A 212 -4.04 -9.79 -2.47
CA THR A 212 -4.77 -9.28 -1.32
C THR A 212 -3.82 -8.88 -0.21
N ARG A 213 -4.38 -8.32 0.84
CA ARG A 213 -3.69 -7.94 2.07
C ARG A 213 -4.32 -8.65 3.26
N ILE A 214 -3.48 -9.21 4.13
CA ILE A 214 -3.89 -9.93 5.33
C ILE A 214 -3.22 -9.29 6.54
N TRP A 215 -3.98 -9.09 7.61
CA TRP A 215 -3.43 -8.59 8.87
C TRP A 215 -3.23 -9.72 9.85
N MET A 216 -2.09 -9.69 10.54
CA MET A 216 -1.94 -10.38 11.83
C MET A 216 -2.64 -9.56 12.94
N ALA A 217 -3.94 -9.35 12.78
CA ALA A 217 -4.74 -8.51 13.66
C ALA A 217 -4.88 -9.13 15.07
N PRO A 218 -4.99 -8.32 16.12
CA PRO A 218 -5.22 -8.80 17.50
C PRO A 218 -6.36 -9.80 17.67
N TRP A 219 -7.42 -9.67 16.86
CA TRP A 219 -8.62 -10.51 16.93
C TRP A 219 -8.56 -11.76 16.05
N TYR A 220 -7.75 -11.77 14.99
CA TYR A 220 -7.53 -12.91 14.10
C TYR A 220 -6.12 -12.88 13.47
N PHE A 221 -5.47 -14.04 13.37
CA PHE A 221 -4.11 -14.21 12.83
C PHE A 221 -2.97 -13.55 13.64
N GLY A 222 -3.29 -12.67 14.60
CA GLY A 222 -2.33 -12.15 15.58
C GLY A 222 -1.81 -13.25 16.50
N ILE A 223 -0.62 -13.79 16.19
CA ILE A 223 -0.02 -14.90 16.94
C ILE A 223 0.52 -14.49 18.32
N GLU A 224 0.70 -13.20 18.58
CA GLU A 224 1.23 -12.68 19.86
C GLU A 224 0.26 -11.63 20.38
N TRP A 225 -0.87 -12.09 20.92
CA TRP A 225 -1.89 -11.20 21.50
C TRP A 225 -2.60 -11.81 22.72
N LYS A 226 -3.10 -13.05 22.57
CA LYS A 226 -3.77 -13.81 23.65
C LYS A 226 -2.79 -14.58 24.54
N THR A 227 -1.49 -14.37 24.34
CA THR A 227 -0.38 -15.10 24.96
C THR A 227 0.58 -14.12 25.64
N LYS A 228 1.42 -14.62 26.54
CA LYS A 228 2.56 -13.86 27.07
C LYS A 228 3.49 -13.46 25.93
N VAL A 229 4.07 -12.25 26.00
CA VAL A 229 5.08 -11.82 25.02
C VAL A 229 6.18 -12.87 24.87
N GLY A 230 6.51 -13.21 23.63
CA GLY A 230 7.44 -14.27 23.30
C GLY A 230 6.87 -15.68 23.20
N TYR A 231 5.56 -15.86 23.39
CA TYR A 231 4.86 -17.12 23.18
C TYR A 231 3.81 -16.92 22.07
N TYR A 232 3.72 -17.86 21.13
CA TYR A 232 2.87 -17.70 19.96
C TYR A 232 1.65 -18.63 19.99
N ASP A 233 0.48 -18.08 19.66
CA ASP A 233 -0.78 -18.80 19.54
C ASP A 233 -0.74 -19.72 18.30
N LEU A 234 -0.60 -21.02 18.55
CA LEU A 234 -0.49 -22.03 17.49
C LEU A 234 -1.80 -22.22 16.72
N ALA A 235 -2.96 -21.89 17.31
CA ALA A 235 -4.25 -21.97 16.65
C ALA A 235 -4.41 -20.84 15.63
N GLU A 236 -4.08 -19.59 16.00
CA GLU A 236 -4.07 -18.47 15.04
C GLU A 236 -3.02 -18.68 13.95
N ALA A 237 -1.84 -19.20 14.30
CA ALA A 237 -0.82 -19.54 13.31
C ALA A 237 -1.28 -20.66 12.35
N TRP A 238 -2.07 -21.62 12.83
CA TRP A 238 -2.67 -22.65 11.97
C TRP A 238 -3.73 -22.08 11.02
N ARG A 239 -4.55 -21.13 11.49
CA ARG A 239 -5.52 -20.42 10.61
C ARG A 239 -4.80 -19.72 9.46
N LEU A 240 -3.70 -19.05 9.76
CA LEU A 240 -2.90 -18.37 8.74
C LEU A 240 -2.24 -19.38 7.77
N ASP A 241 -1.76 -20.53 8.24
CA ASP A 241 -1.31 -21.62 7.35
C ASP A 241 -2.41 -22.06 6.38
N TYR A 242 -3.65 -22.15 6.85
CA TYR A 242 -4.78 -22.52 6.02
C TYR A 242 -5.01 -21.47 4.91
N VAL A 243 -5.10 -20.20 5.29
CA VAL A 243 -5.39 -19.10 4.36
C VAL A 243 -4.26 -18.93 3.34
N ILE A 244 -2.99 -19.02 3.73
CA ILE A 244 -1.85 -18.93 2.79
C ILE A 244 -1.89 -20.10 1.79
N ARG A 245 -2.13 -21.34 2.24
CA ARG A 245 -2.25 -22.49 1.33
C ARG A 245 -3.47 -22.38 0.40
N LEU A 246 -4.56 -21.77 0.87
CA LEU A 246 -5.70 -21.49 0.02
C LEU A 246 -5.34 -20.42 -1.03
N ALA A 247 -4.64 -19.36 -0.63
CA ALA A 247 -4.15 -18.33 -1.55
C ALA A 247 -3.25 -18.93 -2.64
N GLU A 248 -2.30 -19.80 -2.27
CA GLU A 248 -1.46 -20.57 -3.20
C GLU A 248 -2.29 -21.38 -4.20
N LYS A 249 -3.32 -22.09 -3.71
CA LYS A 249 -4.23 -22.87 -4.57
C LYS A 249 -5.05 -21.98 -5.51
N LYS A 250 -5.32 -20.74 -5.08
CA LYS A 250 -6.16 -19.78 -5.80
C LYS A 250 -5.37 -18.83 -6.70
N GLY A 251 -4.04 -18.85 -6.62
CA GLY A 251 -3.17 -17.93 -7.35
C GLY A 251 -3.23 -16.50 -6.80
N ILE A 252 -3.51 -16.35 -5.50
CA ILE A 252 -3.61 -15.06 -4.81
C ILE A 252 -2.33 -14.81 -4.01
N TYR A 253 -1.71 -13.67 -4.26
CA TYR A 253 -0.52 -13.18 -3.58
C TYR A 253 -0.91 -12.33 -2.36
N ILE A 254 -0.10 -12.35 -1.30
CA ILE A 254 -0.43 -11.73 -0.01
C ILE A 254 0.62 -10.69 0.36
N LEU A 255 0.16 -9.48 0.70
CA LEU A 255 0.89 -8.59 1.60
C LEU A 255 0.51 -8.97 3.04
N LEU A 256 1.48 -9.46 3.82
CA LEU A 256 1.23 -9.86 5.20
C LEU A 256 1.66 -8.76 6.17
N CYS A 257 0.67 -8.11 6.79
CA CYS A 257 0.86 -7.05 7.77
C CYS A 257 1.08 -7.61 9.18
N PHE A 258 2.19 -7.26 9.82
CA PHE A 258 2.56 -7.81 11.14
C PHE A 258 1.87 -7.12 12.32
N MET A 259 1.67 -5.81 12.23
CA MET A 259 1.10 -4.99 13.31
C MET A 259 0.25 -3.86 12.76
N ASN A 260 -0.71 -3.39 13.54
CA ASN A 260 -1.51 -2.20 13.23
C ASN A 260 -1.33 -1.11 14.29
N HIS A 261 -1.52 0.14 13.88
CA HIS A 261 -1.34 1.33 14.73
C HIS A 261 -2.00 1.24 16.11
N GLY A 262 -3.21 0.67 16.19
CA GLY A 262 -3.98 0.53 17.42
C GLY A 262 -3.22 -0.17 18.55
N GLN A 263 -2.31 -1.08 18.20
CA GLN A 263 -1.48 -1.83 19.16
C GLN A 263 -0.58 -0.90 19.98
N LEU A 264 -0.19 0.27 19.46
CA LEU A 264 0.63 1.27 20.15
C LEU A 264 -0.13 2.57 20.44
N ARG A 265 -1.46 2.49 20.61
CA ARG A 265 -2.27 3.62 21.06
C ARG A 265 -2.87 3.36 22.44
N ARG A 266 -2.63 4.26 23.40
CA ARG A 266 -3.16 4.15 24.78
C ARG A 266 -4.68 4.08 24.83
N GLU A 267 -5.33 4.83 23.96
CA GLU A 267 -6.79 4.93 23.88
C GLU A 267 -7.45 3.77 23.10
N ASP A 268 -6.64 2.86 22.54
CA ASP A 268 -7.13 1.73 21.74
C ASP A 268 -6.63 0.38 22.32
N GLN A 269 -5.62 -0.25 21.73
CA GLN A 269 -5.28 -1.64 22.04
C GLN A 269 -4.10 -1.78 23.03
N TRP A 270 -3.41 -0.69 23.38
CA TRP A 270 -2.22 -0.73 24.24
C TRP A 270 -2.43 -1.39 25.61
N ALA A 271 -3.60 -1.17 26.22
CA ALA A 271 -3.91 -1.75 27.53
C ALA A 271 -3.85 -3.29 27.53
N LYS A 272 -4.08 -3.93 26.38
CA LYS A 272 -4.03 -5.38 26.20
C LYS A 272 -2.80 -5.87 25.42
N ASN A 273 -1.94 -4.95 24.98
CA ASN A 273 -0.77 -5.31 24.19
C ASN A 273 0.22 -6.13 25.06
N PRO A 274 0.69 -7.32 24.61
CA PRO A 274 1.66 -8.12 25.36
C PRO A 274 2.99 -7.42 25.67
N TYR A 275 3.38 -6.40 24.90
CA TYR A 275 4.60 -5.61 25.17
C TYR A 275 4.45 -4.66 26.35
N ASN A 276 3.21 -4.33 26.74
CA ASN A 276 2.93 -3.50 27.90
C ASN A 276 3.35 -4.23 29.18
N LYS A 277 4.08 -3.53 30.05
CA LYS A 277 4.58 -4.05 31.33
C LYS A 277 3.49 -4.54 32.27
N GLU A 278 2.30 -3.94 32.23
CA GLU A 278 1.13 -4.41 32.98
C GLU A 278 0.68 -5.82 32.55
N ASN A 279 1.02 -6.23 31.32
CA ASN A 279 0.78 -7.56 30.78
C ASN A 279 2.03 -8.47 30.83
N GLY A 280 3.08 -8.05 31.56
CA GLY A 280 4.35 -8.79 31.68
C GLY A 280 5.36 -8.52 30.55
N GLY A 281 5.11 -7.52 29.71
CA GLY A 281 6.04 -7.05 28.68
C GLY A 281 7.13 -6.10 29.20
N PRO A 282 8.06 -5.65 28.34
CA PRO A 282 9.18 -4.82 28.77
C PRO A 282 8.90 -3.31 28.77
N LEU A 283 7.74 -2.85 28.30
CA LEU A 283 7.51 -1.44 27.97
C LEU A 283 6.56 -0.75 28.96
N ASP A 284 7.00 0.39 29.51
CA ASP A 284 6.14 1.25 30.35
C ASP A 284 5.15 2.06 29.49
N LYS A 285 5.49 2.36 28.23
CA LYS A 285 4.67 3.16 27.32
C LYS A 285 4.82 2.71 25.85
N PRO A 286 3.83 3.01 24.96
CA PRO A 286 3.87 2.56 23.57
C PRO A 286 5.11 3.04 22.81
N GLU A 287 5.55 4.28 23.04
CA GLU A 287 6.63 4.92 22.28
C GLU A 287 8.00 4.26 22.53
N ASP A 288 8.15 3.54 23.64
CA ASP A 288 9.39 2.83 23.96
C ASP A 288 9.64 1.64 23.02
N PHE A 289 8.60 1.16 22.32
CA PHE A 289 8.70 0.08 21.34
C PHE A 289 9.76 0.34 20.26
N TRP A 290 9.96 1.61 19.89
CA TRP A 290 10.86 2.01 18.81
C TRP A 290 12.34 1.90 19.17
N SER A 291 12.70 1.87 20.45
CA SER A 291 14.10 1.92 20.89
C SER A 291 14.48 0.98 22.03
N ASN A 292 13.51 0.34 22.69
CA ASN A 292 13.82 -0.57 23.79
C ASN A 292 14.45 -1.86 23.23
N ASP A 293 15.68 -2.16 23.67
CA ASP A 293 16.45 -3.30 23.17
C ASP A 293 15.74 -4.64 23.35
N LYS A 294 15.02 -4.81 24.47
CA LYS A 294 14.29 -6.05 24.75
C LYS A 294 13.08 -6.20 23.83
N ALA A 295 12.34 -5.11 23.57
CA ALA A 295 11.24 -5.13 22.61
C ALA A 295 11.73 -5.43 21.17
N ILE A 296 12.85 -4.81 20.77
CA ILE A 296 13.52 -5.09 19.49
C ILE A 296 13.90 -6.57 19.36
N GLU A 297 14.50 -7.16 20.40
CA GLU A 297 14.87 -8.59 20.41
C GLU A 297 13.65 -9.51 20.33
N LEU A 298 12.61 -9.24 21.13
CA LEU A 298 11.36 -9.99 21.12
C LEU A 298 10.66 -9.91 19.75
N PHE A 299 10.65 -8.75 19.12
CA PHE A 299 10.03 -8.59 17.80
C PHE A 299 10.85 -9.29 16.70
N LYS A 300 12.19 -9.24 16.75
CA LYS A 300 13.04 -10.05 15.87
C LYS A 300 12.74 -11.54 16.02
N ARG A 301 12.57 -12.03 17.26
CA ARG A 301 12.17 -13.43 17.48
C ARG A 301 10.82 -13.76 16.85
N ARG A 302 9.85 -12.84 16.92
CA ARG A 302 8.55 -13.00 16.23
C ARG A 302 8.72 -13.06 14.72
N ILE A 303 9.50 -12.15 14.12
CA ILE A 303 9.86 -12.17 12.70
C ILE A 303 10.49 -13.52 12.30
N ARG A 304 11.45 -14.02 13.10
CA ARG A 304 12.11 -15.31 12.83
C ARG A 304 11.10 -16.44 12.77
N TYR A 305 10.13 -16.49 13.67
CA TYR A 305 9.08 -17.50 13.67
C TYR A 305 8.13 -17.37 12.48
N ILE A 306 7.72 -16.13 12.14
CA ILE A 306 6.89 -15.83 10.97
C ILE A 306 7.58 -16.34 9.69
N ILE A 307 8.84 -15.98 9.48
CA ILE A 307 9.61 -16.37 8.29
C ILE A 307 9.89 -17.87 8.26
N ALA A 308 10.21 -18.48 9.40
CA ALA A 308 10.37 -19.94 9.49
C ALA A 308 9.12 -20.71 9.04
N ARG A 309 7.94 -20.19 9.40
CA ARG A 309 6.65 -20.84 9.14
C ARG A 309 6.08 -20.55 7.77
N TRP A 310 6.23 -19.33 7.26
CA TRP A 310 5.54 -18.87 6.06
C TRP A 310 6.45 -18.39 4.94
N GLY A 311 7.73 -18.09 5.22
CA GLY A 311 8.67 -17.62 4.22
C GLY A 311 8.93 -18.59 3.08
N TYR A 312 8.55 -19.87 3.17
CA TYR A 312 8.62 -20.78 2.02
C TYR A 312 7.69 -20.36 0.86
N SER A 313 6.60 -19.64 1.15
CA SER A 313 5.50 -19.46 0.20
C SER A 313 5.85 -18.42 -0.85
N THR A 314 5.85 -18.83 -2.12
CA THR A 314 5.97 -17.90 -3.25
C THR A 314 4.77 -16.97 -3.41
N HIS A 315 3.68 -17.21 -2.67
CA HIS A 315 2.47 -16.39 -2.69
C HIS A 315 2.45 -15.36 -1.56
N ILE A 316 3.51 -15.25 -0.76
CA ILE A 316 3.77 -14.03 0.00
C ILE A 316 4.52 -13.10 -0.94
N LEU A 317 3.94 -11.92 -1.20
CA LEU A 317 4.56 -10.92 -2.06
C LEU A 317 5.48 -10.01 -1.24
N ALA A 318 4.97 -9.52 -0.11
CA ALA A 318 5.74 -8.66 0.79
C ALA A 318 5.41 -8.88 2.27
N TRP A 319 6.43 -8.65 3.09
CA TRP A 319 6.29 -8.44 4.52
C TRP A 319 6.01 -6.96 4.78
N GLU A 320 4.85 -6.68 5.37
CA GLU A 320 4.48 -5.32 5.76
C GLU A 320 4.62 -5.17 7.28
N LEU A 321 5.53 -4.31 7.71
CA LEU A 321 5.87 -4.17 9.12
C LEU A 321 4.72 -3.57 9.94
N TRP A 322 4.05 -2.56 9.40
CA TRP A 322 2.98 -1.84 10.06
C TRP A 322 1.87 -1.44 9.11
N ASN A 323 0.65 -1.48 9.63
CA ASN A 323 -0.48 -0.72 9.16
C ASN A 323 -0.51 0.67 9.81
N GLU A 324 -0.41 1.73 9.01
CA GLU A 324 -0.60 3.14 9.41
C GLU A 324 0.28 3.57 10.58
N VAL A 325 1.59 3.39 10.44
CA VAL A 325 2.51 3.62 11.56
C VAL A 325 2.49 5.06 12.11
N ASP A 326 2.08 6.02 11.28
CA ASP A 326 1.93 7.43 11.65
C ASP A 326 0.82 7.70 12.67
N LEU A 327 -0.11 6.75 12.87
CA LEU A 327 -1.17 6.87 13.87
C LEU A 327 -0.79 6.31 15.25
N THR A 328 0.46 5.88 15.45
CA THR A 328 0.95 5.43 16.77
C THR A 328 1.22 6.61 17.71
N ASP A 329 1.10 6.39 19.03
CA ASP A 329 1.33 7.44 20.01
C ASP A 329 2.76 8.02 19.86
N GLY A 330 2.90 9.35 19.93
CA GLY A 330 4.18 10.06 19.87
C GLY A 330 4.94 9.94 18.55
N TYR A 331 4.30 9.56 17.44
CA TYR A 331 4.97 9.37 16.15
C TYR A 331 5.75 10.62 15.70
N ALA A 332 5.14 11.81 15.80
CA ALA A 332 5.71 13.06 15.31
C ALA A 332 7.08 13.38 15.95
N GLU A 333 7.22 13.13 17.25
CA GLU A 333 8.45 13.35 18.02
C GLU A 333 9.47 12.21 17.84
N ARG A 334 9.03 11.04 17.34
CA ARG A 334 9.82 9.81 17.26
C ARG A 334 10.21 9.40 15.85
N ARG A 335 9.91 10.19 14.82
CA ARG A 335 10.14 9.86 13.39
C ARG A 335 11.51 9.25 13.09
N ASP A 336 12.58 9.77 13.69
CA ASP A 336 13.95 9.24 13.49
C ASP A 336 14.14 7.86 14.09
N GLN A 337 13.57 7.62 15.28
CA GLN A 337 13.63 6.33 15.96
C GLN A 337 12.75 5.30 15.23
N VAL A 338 11.58 5.72 14.74
CA VAL A 338 10.71 4.87 13.93
C VAL A 338 11.42 4.48 12.62
N ALA A 339 12.06 5.42 11.92
CA ALA A 339 12.83 5.12 10.71
C ALA A 339 14.01 4.18 10.98
N LEU A 340 14.74 4.38 12.08
CA LEU A 340 15.82 3.49 12.50
C LEU A 340 15.29 2.08 12.81
N TRP A 341 14.16 1.97 13.51
CA TRP A 341 13.52 0.70 13.82
C TRP A 341 13.13 -0.05 12.55
N HIS A 342 12.53 0.63 11.56
CA HIS A 342 12.18 0.02 10.27
C HIS A 342 13.42 -0.53 9.55
N LYS A 343 14.51 0.25 9.56
CA LYS A 343 15.80 -0.20 9.01
C LYS A 343 16.33 -1.44 9.73
N ILE A 344 16.24 -1.49 11.05
CA ILE A 344 16.70 -2.65 11.85
C ILE A 344 15.86 -3.90 11.52
N MET A 345 14.53 -3.77 11.49
CA MET A 345 13.65 -4.91 11.22
C MET A 345 13.77 -5.40 9.79
N ALA A 346 13.81 -4.50 8.82
CA ALA A 346 13.95 -4.88 7.42
C ALA A 346 15.31 -5.56 7.14
N ASN A 347 16.41 -5.05 7.71
CA ASN A 347 17.70 -5.74 7.60
C ASN A 347 17.68 -7.12 8.27
N TYR A 348 17.00 -7.26 9.41
CA TYR A 348 16.84 -8.56 10.05
C TYR A 348 16.01 -9.53 9.21
N ILE A 349 14.91 -9.06 8.60
CA ILE A 349 14.13 -9.87 7.64
C ILE A 349 15.04 -10.37 6.52
N LYS A 350 15.83 -9.48 5.90
CA LYS A 350 16.77 -9.85 4.83
C LYS A 350 17.87 -10.83 5.28
N GLU A 351 18.21 -10.84 6.57
CA GLU A 351 19.16 -11.81 7.15
C GLU A 351 18.53 -13.20 7.30
N VAL A 352 17.28 -13.28 7.77
CA VAL A 352 16.65 -14.57 8.13
C VAL A 352 15.74 -15.16 7.06
N ASP A 353 15.30 -14.37 6.09
CA ASP A 353 14.48 -14.81 4.95
C ASP A 353 15.39 -15.33 3.82
N PRO A 354 15.51 -16.67 3.63
CA PRO A 354 16.40 -17.22 2.62
C PRO A 354 15.89 -16.97 1.19
N TYR A 355 14.67 -16.47 1.03
CA TYR A 355 14.03 -16.22 -0.25
C TYR A 355 13.88 -14.72 -0.56
N ASP A 356 14.37 -13.82 0.30
CA ASP A 356 14.48 -12.39 0.00
C ASP A 356 13.15 -11.71 -0.43
N HIS A 357 12.03 -12.00 0.27
CA HIS A 357 10.75 -11.36 -0.02
C HIS A 357 10.85 -9.83 0.10
N LEU A 358 9.94 -9.14 -0.58
CA LEU A 358 9.87 -7.68 -0.53
C LEU A 358 9.47 -7.22 0.88
N VAL A 359 9.98 -6.06 1.30
CA VAL A 359 9.64 -5.46 2.61
C VAL A 359 9.03 -4.08 2.43
N THR A 360 7.97 -3.80 3.18
CA THR A 360 7.30 -2.51 3.21
C THR A 360 6.68 -2.21 4.60
N THR A 361 5.96 -1.09 4.68
CA THR A 361 5.16 -0.58 5.80
C THR A 361 4.11 0.35 5.20
N SER A 362 3.07 0.79 5.93
CA SER A 362 2.07 1.72 5.40
C SER A 362 1.80 2.94 6.29
N PHE A 363 1.16 3.95 5.68
CA PHE A 363 0.86 5.24 6.27
C PHE A 363 -0.57 5.68 5.97
N ALA A 364 -1.27 6.17 7.00
CA ALA A 364 -2.61 6.76 6.89
C ALA A 364 -2.55 8.10 6.16
N ASN A 365 -1.59 8.95 6.53
CA ASN A 365 -1.28 10.16 5.77
C ASN A 365 -0.33 9.80 4.61
N PRO A 366 -0.81 9.80 3.35
CA PRO A 366 -0.01 9.38 2.23
C PRO A 366 1.19 10.30 1.97
N TYR A 367 1.25 11.50 2.55
CA TYR A 367 2.36 12.45 2.37
C TYR A 367 3.52 12.22 3.36
N LEU A 368 3.33 11.40 4.38
CA LEU A 368 4.39 10.89 5.26
C LEU A 368 4.95 9.55 4.74
N ASP A 369 6.09 9.03 5.19
CA ASP A 369 7.23 9.72 5.78
C ASP A 369 8.46 9.57 4.86
N PRO A 370 8.96 10.65 4.22
CA PRO A 370 10.10 10.58 3.31
C PRO A 370 11.35 9.91 3.88
N LYS A 371 11.58 9.95 5.21
CA LYS A 371 12.75 9.29 5.82
C LYS A 371 12.67 7.77 5.68
N ILE A 372 11.49 7.19 5.88
CA ILE A 372 11.25 5.74 5.76
C ILE A 372 11.24 5.33 4.29
N TRP A 373 10.57 6.09 3.44
CA TRP A 373 10.55 5.81 1.99
C TRP A 373 11.90 5.95 1.32
N SER A 374 12.85 6.68 1.91
CA SER A 374 14.23 6.77 1.41
C SER A 374 15.10 5.58 1.84
N LEU A 375 14.67 4.74 2.79
CA LEU A 375 15.42 3.55 3.18
C LEU A 375 15.46 2.55 2.03
N LYS A 376 16.63 2.06 1.64
CA LYS A 376 16.76 1.04 0.58
C LYS A 376 16.01 -0.25 0.94
N GLU A 377 15.85 -0.54 2.22
CA GLU A 377 15.22 -1.73 2.75
C GLU A 377 13.68 -1.68 2.67
N MET A 378 13.08 -0.50 2.50
CA MET A 378 11.65 -0.33 2.20
C MET A 378 11.47 -0.34 0.68
N GLU A 379 11.21 -1.51 0.12
CA GLU A 379 11.32 -1.77 -1.33
C GLU A 379 10.11 -1.29 -2.12
N ILE A 380 8.91 -1.39 -1.53
CA ILE A 380 7.66 -0.89 -2.10
C ILE A 380 7.14 0.24 -1.21
N ILE A 381 6.58 1.28 -1.81
CA ILE A 381 5.84 2.32 -1.10
C ILE A 381 4.38 1.89 -1.01
N THR A 382 3.86 1.78 0.20
CA THR A 382 2.43 1.54 0.43
C THR A 382 1.81 2.69 1.21
N VAL A 383 0.71 3.23 0.68
CA VAL A 383 0.04 4.42 1.23
C VAL A 383 -1.46 4.23 1.24
N HIS A 384 -2.12 4.88 2.18
CA HIS A 384 -3.57 4.83 2.29
C HIS A 384 -4.19 6.16 1.88
N ARG A 385 -5.45 6.11 1.42
CA ARG A 385 -6.21 7.33 1.17
C ARG A 385 -7.71 7.12 1.32
N TYR A 386 -8.32 7.86 2.24
CA TYR A 386 -9.76 7.84 2.46
C TYR A 386 -10.42 9.20 2.25
N GLY A 387 -11.68 9.17 1.82
CA GLY A 387 -12.57 10.32 1.77
C GLY A 387 -13.39 10.52 3.05
N PRO A 388 -14.41 11.40 3.02
CA PRO A 388 -14.85 12.16 1.84
C PRO A 388 -13.97 13.39 1.53
N GLY A 389 -13.21 13.89 2.51
CA GLY A 389 -12.44 15.13 2.38
C GLY A 389 -11.28 15.02 1.38
N GLY A 390 -11.29 15.84 0.33
CA GLY A 390 -10.24 15.87 -0.69
C GLY A 390 -10.10 14.55 -1.46
N PHE A 391 -11.15 13.74 -1.54
CA PHE A 391 -11.13 12.44 -2.22
C PHE A 391 -12.46 12.12 -2.93
N LYS A 392 -13.19 13.16 -3.33
CA LYS A 392 -14.43 13.05 -4.12
C LYS A 392 -14.16 12.54 -5.54
N ASP A 393 -13.04 12.98 -6.12
CA ASP A 393 -12.53 12.52 -7.41
C ASP A 393 -11.37 11.53 -7.21
N ILE A 394 -11.73 10.28 -6.92
CA ILE A 394 -10.76 9.22 -6.63
C ILE A 394 -9.79 9.00 -7.80
N ALA A 395 -10.28 9.02 -9.04
CA ALA A 395 -9.44 8.75 -10.20
C ALA A 395 -8.34 9.79 -10.39
N GLY A 396 -8.64 11.08 -10.18
CA GLY A 396 -7.64 12.14 -10.23
C GLY A 396 -6.61 12.04 -9.11
N GLU A 397 -7.09 11.84 -7.88
CA GLU A 397 -6.25 11.79 -6.69
C GLU A 397 -5.36 10.55 -6.63
N VAL A 398 -5.88 9.36 -6.97
CA VAL A 398 -5.11 8.11 -7.07
C VAL A 398 -3.99 8.25 -8.10
N TYR A 399 -4.32 8.75 -9.30
CA TYR A 399 -3.34 8.92 -10.37
C TYR A 399 -2.22 9.89 -9.97
N LYS A 400 -2.58 11.04 -9.38
CA LYS A 400 -1.62 12.04 -8.90
C LYS A 400 -0.74 11.49 -7.77
N LEU A 401 -1.33 10.80 -6.80
CA LEU A 401 -0.62 10.28 -5.64
C LEU A 401 0.45 9.26 -6.05
N ILE A 402 0.09 8.26 -6.84
CA ILE A 402 1.03 7.23 -7.32
C ILE A 402 2.20 7.86 -8.08
N ARG A 403 1.89 8.77 -9.02
CA ARG A 403 2.90 9.43 -9.83
C ARG A 403 3.85 10.28 -9.01
N SER A 404 3.34 11.09 -8.09
CA SER A 404 4.18 11.95 -7.24
C SER A 404 5.15 11.15 -6.39
N LYS A 405 4.71 10.02 -5.82
CA LYS A 405 5.55 9.11 -5.03
C LYS A 405 6.59 8.40 -5.88
N TRP A 406 6.19 7.92 -7.06
CA TRP A 406 7.14 7.35 -8.02
C TRP A 406 8.20 8.39 -8.41
N GLU A 407 7.79 9.62 -8.71
CA GLU A 407 8.69 10.70 -9.10
C GLU A 407 9.68 11.05 -7.98
N GLN A 408 9.23 11.04 -6.72
CA GLN A 408 10.03 11.36 -5.55
C GLN A 408 11.02 10.25 -5.16
N PHE A 409 10.61 8.98 -5.16
CA PHE A 409 11.39 7.89 -4.56
C PHE A 409 11.89 6.82 -5.53
N LYS A 410 11.35 6.76 -6.75
CA LYS A 410 11.71 5.77 -7.79
C LYS A 410 11.54 4.32 -7.32
N LYS A 411 10.48 4.05 -6.56
CA LYS A 411 10.09 2.72 -6.06
C LYS A 411 8.65 2.40 -6.48
N PRO A 412 8.29 1.12 -6.68
CA PRO A 412 6.89 0.75 -6.93
C PRO A 412 5.97 1.34 -5.87
N VAL A 413 4.83 1.88 -6.30
CA VAL A 413 3.85 2.52 -5.40
C VAL A 413 2.54 1.76 -5.50
N ILE A 414 2.03 1.27 -4.37
CA ILE A 414 0.75 0.59 -4.26
C ILE A 414 -0.10 1.34 -3.24
N ILE A 415 -1.34 1.66 -3.59
CA ILE A 415 -2.31 2.14 -2.60
C ILE A 415 -2.92 0.89 -1.97
N THR A 416 -2.46 0.55 -0.78
CA THR A 416 -2.87 -0.68 -0.07
C THR A 416 -4.14 -0.52 0.73
N GLU A 417 -4.62 0.70 0.92
CA GLU A 417 -5.97 0.95 1.38
C GLU A 417 -6.54 2.21 0.75
N PHE A 418 -7.79 2.13 0.28
CA PHE A 418 -8.55 3.32 -0.02
C PHE A 418 -10.06 3.10 0.14
N GLY A 419 -10.78 4.21 0.20
CA GLY A 419 -12.24 4.24 0.14
C GLY A 419 -12.80 5.65 0.14
N SER A 420 -14.03 5.80 -0.31
CA SER A 420 -14.83 7.02 -0.27
C SER A 420 -15.04 7.55 1.15
N ASP A 421 -14.95 6.66 2.14
CA ASP A 421 -15.11 6.94 3.56
C ASP A 421 -14.26 5.97 4.39
N TRP A 422 -13.60 6.46 5.44
CA TRP A 422 -12.85 5.64 6.41
C TRP A 422 -13.74 5.12 7.55
N ARG A 423 -14.93 5.71 7.73
CA ARG A 423 -15.79 5.41 8.87
C ARG A 423 -16.48 4.07 8.65
N TRP A 424 -16.43 3.22 9.67
CA TRP A 424 -17.18 1.96 9.71
C TRP A 424 -18.52 2.15 10.44
N PRO A 425 -19.48 1.21 10.32
CA PRO A 425 -20.83 1.31 10.90
C PRO A 425 -20.87 1.66 12.40
N GLY A 426 -19.84 1.26 13.15
CA GLY A 426 -19.72 1.55 14.58
C GLY A 426 -19.45 3.02 14.91
N ILE A 427 -18.90 3.80 13.97
CA ILE A 427 -18.61 5.24 14.13
C ILE A 427 -19.65 6.09 13.42
N CYS A 428 -20.07 5.68 12.22
CA CYS A 428 -21.10 6.34 11.44
C CYS A 428 -22.13 5.28 11.05
N PRO A 429 -23.45 5.47 11.31
CA PRO A 429 -24.45 4.45 10.99
C PRO A 429 -24.66 4.26 9.48
N ARG A 430 -24.29 5.25 8.66
CA ARG A 430 -24.37 5.18 7.19
C ARG A 430 -23.18 5.87 6.51
N PRO A 431 -22.01 5.21 6.47
CA PRO A 431 -20.86 5.63 5.67
C PRO A 431 -21.19 5.70 4.17
N TYR A 432 -20.48 6.53 3.42
CA TYR A 432 -20.82 6.81 2.01
C TYR A 432 -20.72 5.60 1.07
N TYR A 433 -19.80 4.66 1.32
CA TYR A 433 -19.68 3.45 0.49
C TYR A 433 -20.95 2.59 0.51
N TYR A 434 -21.80 2.68 1.53
CA TYR A 434 -23.09 1.99 1.49
C TYR A 434 -24.04 2.56 0.44
N ASP A 435 -23.87 3.82 0.05
CA ASP A 435 -24.75 4.46 -0.94
C ASP A 435 -24.23 4.31 -2.38
N ASP A 436 -22.95 3.99 -2.56
CA ASP A 436 -22.34 3.71 -3.87
C ASP A 436 -22.62 2.27 -4.33
N LYS A 437 -23.90 1.94 -4.56
CA LYS A 437 -24.31 0.56 -4.89
C LYS A 437 -23.66 -0.04 -6.14
N GLU A 438 -23.14 0.81 -7.02
CA GLU A 438 -22.58 0.43 -8.33
C GLU A 438 -21.04 0.36 -8.31
N GLY A 439 -20.39 0.59 -7.17
CA GLY A 439 -18.94 0.44 -7.06
C GLY A 439 -18.13 1.49 -7.81
N VAL A 440 -18.65 2.72 -8.00
CA VAL A 440 -17.95 3.78 -8.76
C VAL A 440 -16.60 4.12 -8.13
N GLU A 441 -16.49 4.09 -6.80
CA GLU A 441 -15.22 4.29 -6.12
C GLU A 441 -14.18 3.20 -6.44
N ILE A 442 -14.61 1.94 -6.49
CA ILE A 442 -13.76 0.79 -6.83
C ILE A 442 -13.27 0.96 -8.25
N HIS A 443 -14.21 1.15 -9.18
CA HIS A 443 -13.94 1.32 -10.59
C HIS A 443 -12.89 2.41 -10.83
N ASN A 444 -13.13 3.61 -10.32
CA ASN A 444 -12.22 4.74 -10.50
C ASN A 444 -10.83 4.49 -9.89
N GLY A 445 -10.75 3.85 -8.71
CA GLY A 445 -9.48 3.55 -8.06
C GLY A 445 -8.63 2.52 -8.82
N ILE A 446 -9.25 1.41 -9.26
CA ILE A 446 -8.52 0.32 -9.93
C ILE A 446 -8.03 0.74 -11.33
N TRP A 447 -8.83 1.49 -12.09
CA TRP A 447 -8.42 1.94 -13.42
C TRP A 447 -7.34 3.04 -13.34
N ALA A 448 -7.51 4.01 -12.44
CA ALA A 448 -6.54 5.09 -12.28
C ALA A 448 -5.17 4.61 -11.80
N SER A 449 -5.14 3.64 -10.89
CA SER A 449 -3.89 3.09 -10.35
C SER A 449 -3.03 2.38 -11.41
N ILE A 450 -3.65 1.57 -12.26
CA ILE A 450 -2.95 0.92 -13.37
C ILE A 450 -2.45 1.96 -14.38
N MET A 451 -3.27 2.94 -14.74
CA MET A 451 -2.84 4.00 -15.69
C MET A 451 -1.77 4.92 -15.10
N ALA A 452 -1.64 4.96 -13.77
CA ALA A 452 -0.54 5.64 -13.07
C ALA A 452 0.76 4.82 -13.05
N ALA A 453 0.81 3.67 -13.73
CA ALA A 453 1.92 2.72 -13.73
C ALA A 453 2.21 2.09 -12.36
N SER A 454 1.19 1.87 -11.54
CA SER A 454 1.31 1.01 -10.36
C SER A 454 1.41 -0.47 -10.78
N PRO A 455 2.19 -1.30 -10.06
CA PRO A 455 2.21 -2.75 -10.31
C PRO A 455 0.91 -3.43 -9.90
N SER A 456 0.09 -2.78 -9.09
CA SER A 456 -1.14 -3.32 -8.53
C SER A 456 -2.30 -2.34 -8.68
N THR A 457 -3.53 -2.84 -8.69
CA THR A 457 -4.68 -1.98 -8.40
C THR A 457 -4.56 -1.37 -7.01
N ALA A 458 -5.15 -0.18 -6.83
CA ALA A 458 -5.47 0.34 -5.51
C ALA A 458 -6.41 -0.66 -4.80
N MET A 459 -6.12 -0.98 -3.54
CA MET A 459 -6.84 -2.01 -2.78
C MET A 459 -7.92 -1.35 -1.92
N LEU A 460 -9.18 -1.60 -2.27
CA LEU A 460 -10.30 -1.04 -1.53
C LEU A 460 -10.43 -1.75 -0.17
N TRP A 461 -10.64 -0.98 0.88
CA TRP A 461 -10.68 -1.46 2.26
C TRP A 461 -11.94 -2.26 2.65
N TRP A 462 -13.09 -1.99 2.02
CA TRP A 462 -14.38 -2.50 2.51
C TRP A 462 -14.81 -3.82 1.86
N TRP A 463 -14.12 -4.93 2.16
CA TRP A 463 -14.40 -6.23 1.51
C TRP A 463 -15.66 -6.93 2.00
N ASP A 464 -15.83 -7.03 3.31
CA ASP A 464 -16.89 -7.80 3.99
C ASP A 464 -18.19 -7.03 4.12
N ASN A 465 -18.13 -5.69 4.08
CA ASN A 465 -19.27 -4.81 4.30
C ASN A 465 -19.77 -4.12 3.02
N TYR A 466 -19.01 -4.16 1.93
CA TYR A 466 -19.35 -3.47 0.68
C TYR A 466 -19.10 -4.32 -0.58
N ILE A 467 -17.86 -4.73 -0.87
CA ILE A 467 -17.55 -5.51 -2.09
C ILE A 467 -18.33 -6.81 -2.15
N HIS A 468 -18.17 -7.65 -1.13
CA HIS A 468 -18.80 -8.98 -1.09
C HIS A 468 -20.34 -8.88 -0.98
N PRO A 469 -20.92 -8.08 -0.08
CA PRO A 469 -22.38 -7.96 0.03
C PRO A 469 -23.07 -7.38 -1.22
N TYR A 470 -22.44 -6.48 -1.97
CA TYR A 470 -23.01 -5.91 -3.21
C TYR A 470 -22.53 -6.61 -4.48
N ASN A 471 -21.75 -7.69 -4.35
CA ASN A 471 -21.27 -8.48 -5.48
C ASN A 471 -20.51 -7.62 -6.53
N LEU A 472 -19.62 -6.75 -6.07
CA LEU A 472 -18.91 -5.77 -6.90
C LEU A 472 -17.67 -6.33 -7.61
N TYR A 473 -17.48 -7.66 -7.58
CA TYR A 473 -16.31 -8.34 -8.17
C TYR A 473 -16.19 -8.15 -9.70
N TYR A 474 -17.27 -7.79 -10.38
CA TYR A 474 -17.27 -7.58 -11.84
C TYR A 474 -16.33 -6.45 -12.28
N HIS A 475 -16.04 -5.46 -11.42
CA HIS A 475 -15.07 -4.41 -11.71
C HIS A 475 -13.66 -4.98 -11.93
N PHE A 476 -13.23 -5.89 -11.06
CA PHE A 476 -11.92 -6.53 -11.18
C PHE A 476 -11.86 -7.44 -12.40
N LYS A 477 -12.94 -8.19 -12.69
CA LYS A 477 -13.04 -9.00 -13.91
C LYS A 477 -12.90 -8.14 -15.16
N ALA A 478 -13.56 -6.98 -15.20
CA ALA A 478 -13.51 -6.11 -16.36
C ALA A 478 -12.08 -5.62 -16.64
N LEU A 479 -11.38 -5.18 -15.60
CA LEU A 479 -9.98 -4.77 -15.69
C LEU A 479 -9.04 -5.94 -16.01
N ALA A 480 -9.25 -7.11 -15.41
CA ALA A 480 -8.45 -8.32 -15.67
C ALA A 480 -8.55 -8.75 -17.13
N ASN A 481 -9.75 -8.74 -17.71
CA ASN A 481 -9.94 -9.02 -19.14
C ASN A 481 -9.21 -8.00 -20.03
N TYR A 482 -9.29 -6.72 -19.68
CA TYR A 482 -8.60 -5.66 -20.41
C TYR A 482 -7.07 -5.81 -20.32
N LEU A 483 -6.52 -6.22 -19.18
CA LEU A 483 -5.08 -6.40 -18.97
C LEU A 483 -4.54 -7.78 -19.36
N ASN A 484 -5.40 -8.66 -19.85
CA ASN A 484 -5.03 -10.02 -20.21
C ASN A 484 -3.86 -10.03 -21.22
N GLU A 485 -2.91 -10.94 -20.99
CA GLU A 485 -1.69 -11.17 -21.80
C GLU A 485 -0.68 -10.01 -21.85
N ILE A 486 -0.77 -9.04 -20.93
CA ILE A 486 0.20 -7.94 -20.85
C ILE A 486 1.31 -8.26 -19.83
N ASP A 487 2.56 -8.17 -20.27
CA ASP A 487 3.76 -8.20 -19.42
C ASP A 487 4.25 -6.76 -19.19
N PRO A 488 3.82 -6.07 -18.11
CA PRO A 488 4.07 -4.64 -17.93
C PRO A 488 5.56 -4.26 -17.87
N ALA A 489 6.40 -5.09 -17.24
CA ALA A 489 7.84 -4.87 -17.17
C ALA A 489 8.52 -4.96 -18.55
N ARG A 490 8.04 -5.83 -19.45
CA ARG A 490 8.54 -5.92 -20.83
C ARG A 490 8.06 -4.78 -21.72
N CYS A 491 6.85 -4.29 -21.48
CA CYS A 491 6.30 -3.19 -22.26
C CYS A 491 7.12 -1.91 -22.12
N ASN A 492 7.80 -1.69 -20.97
CA ASN A 492 8.62 -0.52 -20.69
C ASN A 492 7.87 0.80 -20.98
N PHE A 493 6.70 0.93 -20.36
CA PHE A 493 5.74 1.98 -20.64
C PHE A 493 6.26 3.38 -20.30
N LYS A 494 5.93 4.37 -21.11
CA LYS A 494 5.97 5.79 -20.75
C LYS A 494 4.55 6.26 -20.45
N TYR A 495 4.42 7.35 -19.72
CA TYR A 495 3.12 8.01 -19.58
C TYR A 495 2.68 8.53 -20.95
N LEU A 496 1.46 8.20 -21.34
CA LEU A 496 0.88 8.64 -22.62
C LEU A 496 0.63 10.14 -22.56
N ARG A 497 1.13 10.85 -23.58
CA ARG A 497 0.70 12.23 -23.83
C ARG A 497 -0.54 12.19 -24.72
N ALA A 498 -1.58 12.90 -24.28
CA ALA A 498 -2.84 12.99 -24.97
C ALA A 498 -3.41 14.41 -24.87
N GLU A 499 -4.10 14.85 -25.92
CA GLU A 499 -4.78 16.14 -25.97
C GLU A 499 -6.18 16.00 -26.56
N ILE A 500 -7.11 16.80 -26.03
CA ILE A 500 -8.44 16.94 -26.59
C ILE A 500 -8.39 17.96 -27.72
N VAL A 501 -8.93 17.61 -28.89
CA VAL A 501 -9.02 18.50 -30.04
C VAL A 501 -10.15 19.50 -29.81
N ILE A 502 -9.83 20.79 -29.87
CA ILE A 502 -10.83 21.85 -29.78
C ILE A 502 -11.58 21.92 -31.13
N PRO A 503 -12.93 21.87 -31.14
CA PRO A 503 -13.71 22.07 -32.35
C PRO A 503 -13.40 23.41 -33.04
N LYS A 504 -13.44 23.44 -34.38
CA LYS A 504 -13.19 24.68 -35.14
C LYS A 504 -14.23 25.75 -34.87
N GLU A 505 -15.47 25.34 -34.64
CA GLU A 505 -16.58 26.20 -34.26
C GLU A 505 -17.03 25.79 -32.87
N ILE A 506 -17.08 26.75 -31.94
CA ILE A 506 -17.53 26.56 -30.57
C ILE A 506 -18.81 27.36 -30.43
N ARG A 507 -19.92 26.72 -30.05
CA ARG A 507 -21.18 27.42 -29.74
C ARG A 507 -21.29 27.63 -28.23
N LYS A 508 -22.17 28.53 -27.80
CA LYS A 508 -22.33 28.87 -26.38
C LYS A 508 -22.76 27.66 -25.54
N GLU A 509 -23.61 26.80 -26.10
CA GLU A 509 -24.10 25.56 -25.48
C GLU A 509 -23.04 24.45 -25.37
N ASP A 510 -21.92 24.58 -26.09
CA ASP A 510 -20.79 23.64 -26.03
C ASP A 510 -19.85 23.98 -24.85
N LEU A 511 -20.07 25.11 -24.17
CA LEU A 511 -19.25 25.57 -23.05
C LEU A 511 -19.81 25.11 -21.69
N THR A 512 -18.91 24.96 -20.74
CA THR A 512 -19.14 24.59 -19.34
C THR A 512 -18.14 25.33 -18.44
N SER A 513 -18.25 25.12 -17.14
CA SER A 513 -17.34 25.66 -16.14
C SER A 513 -16.12 24.77 -15.93
N ILE A 514 -14.98 25.39 -15.61
CA ILE A 514 -13.82 24.73 -15.00
C ILE A 514 -13.67 25.25 -13.57
N THR A 515 -13.50 24.34 -12.62
CA THR A 515 -13.26 24.67 -11.21
C THR A 515 -11.86 24.23 -10.83
N VAL A 516 -11.11 25.12 -10.18
CA VAL A 516 -9.78 24.82 -9.64
C VAL A 516 -9.79 24.98 -8.13
N TYR A 517 -9.03 24.13 -7.46
CA TYR A 517 -8.95 24.04 -6.01
C TYR A 517 -7.52 24.34 -5.57
N PRO A 518 -7.32 25.16 -4.53
CA PRO A 518 -6.00 25.37 -3.95
C PRO A 518 -5.48 24.08 -3.31
N SER A 519 -4.16 23.92 -3.33
CA SER A 519 -3.48 22.78 -2.71
C SER A 519 -2.28 23.15 -1.84
N LEU A 520 -1.76 24.37 -1.99
CA LEU A 520 -0.67 24.87 -1.15
C LEU A 520 -1.26 25.50 0.12
N ASP A 521 -0.84 25.02 1.27
CA ASP A 521 -1.24 25.52 2.58
C ASP A 521 -0.42 26.78 2.96
N TRP A 522 -0.15 27.02 4.24
CA TRP A 522 0.64 28.15 4.75
C TRP A 522 2.10 28.15 4.27
N ALA A 523 2.32 28.65 3.05
CA ALA A 523 3.63 28.83 2.44
C ALA A 523 3.58 29.95 1.39
N LYS A 524 4.75 30.48 1.01
CA LYS A 524 4.86 31.39 -0.13
C LYS A 524 4.77 30.58 -1.44
N PRO A 525 3.80 30.85 -2.33
CA PRO A 525 3.81 30.26 -3.67
C PRO A 525 5.10 30.59 -4.42
N ALA A 526 5.75 29.58 -5.01
CA ALA A 526 6.88 29.81 -5.90
C ALA A 526 6.42 30.40 -7.25
N GLU A 527 5.24 29.99 -7.70
CA GLU A 527 4.58 30.43 -8.93
C GLU A 527 3.20 30.99 -8.60
N ASN A 528 2.77 32.02 -9.33
CA ASN A 528 1.45 32.63 -9.15
C ASN A 528 0.70 32.86 -10.46
N TYR A 529 1.21 32.37 -11.60
CA TYR A 529 0.58 32.54 -12.90
C TYR A 529 0.11 31.20 -13.45
N PHE A 530 -1.21 31.06 -13.63
CA PHE A 530 -1.84 29.80 -14.03
C PHE A 530 -2.59 29.97 -15.34
N ILE A 531 -2.44 29.02 -16.27
CA ILE A 531 -3.14 29.03 -17.56
C ILE A 531 -4.26 28.00 -17.50
N LEU A 532 -5.48 28.41 -17.88
CA LEU A 532 -6.63 27.52 -18.06
C LEU A 532 -7.01 27.51 -19.53
N ASN A 533 -6.90 26.35 -20.17
CA ASN A 533 -7.19 26.19 -21.59
C ASN A 533 -8.63 25.72 -21.82
N LEU A 534 -9.20 26.09 -22.96
CA LEU A 534 -10.56 25.68 -23.37
C LEU A 534 -10.77 24.17 -23.33
N ASN A 535 -9.73 23.39 -23.62
CA ASN A 535 -9.78 21.92 -23.61
C ASN A 535 -9.70 21.30 -22.19
N GLY A 536 -9.78 22.11 -21.13
CA GLY A 536 -9.77 21.65 -19.74
C GLY A 536 -8.38 21.31 -19.17
N THR A 537 -7.31 21.55 -19.93
CA THR A 537 -5.93 21.45 -19.40
C THR A 537 -5.56 22.71 -18.63
N THR A 538 -4.75 22.54 -17.59
CA THR A 538 -4.28 23.64 -16.73
C THR A 538 -2.77 23.59 -16.59
N SER A 539 -2.14 24.72 -16.28
CA SER A 539 -0.80 24.73 -15.66
C SER A 539 -0.79 23.92 -14.35
N ASP A 540 0.40 23.62 -13.82
CA ASP A 540 0.52 23.01 -12.50
C ASP A 540 -0.09 23.93 -11.43
N LEU A 541 -1.09 23.42 -10.72
CA LEU A 541 -1.82 24.12 -9.66
C LEU A 541 -1.22 23.83 -8.28
N SER A 542 -0.11 23.09 -8.18
CA SER A 542 0.52 22.74 -6.90
C SER A 542 0.87 23.97 -6.05
N GLN A 543 1.12 25.12 -6.69
CA GLN A 543 1.43 26.40 -6.06
C GLN A 543 0.21 27.29 -5.81
N LEU A 544 -1.01 26.82 -6.11
CA LEU A 544 -2.22 27.56 -5.83
C LEU A 544 -2.51 27.54 -4.32
N SER A 545 -2.26 28.67 -3.67
CA SER A 545 -2.40 28.83 -2.22
C SER A 545 -3.85 28.87 -1.77
N PHE A 546 -4.13 28.19 -0.66
CA PHE A 546 -5.37 28.30 0.09
C PHE A 546 -5.48 29.67 0.81
N TYR A 547 -4.34 30.28 1.15
CA TYR A 547 -4.25 31.59 1.80
C TYR A 547 -3.92 32.69 0.79
N ILE A 548 -4.80 33.69 0.69
CA ILE A 548 -4.56 34.92 -0.09
C ILE A 548 -4.09 36.02 0.85
N GLN A 549 -2.80 36.33 0.77
CA GLN A 549 -2.11 37.14 1.77
C GLN A 549 -2.34 38.65 1.59
N GLY A 550 -2.61 39.32 2.70
CA GLY A 550 -2.76 40.77 2.82
C GLY A 550 -1.42 41.49 3.09
N LYS A 551 -1.47 42.56 3.88
CA LYS A 551 -0.29 43.36 4.28
C LYS A 551 0.52 42.77 5.43
N ALA A 552 -0.06 41.89 6.25
CA ALA A 552 0.54 41.37 7.48
C ALA A 552 1.69 40.38 7.22
N HIS A 553 1.59 39.62 6.13
CA HIS A 553 2.58 38.60 5.73
C HIS A 553 3.18 38.89 4.35
N PRO A 554 3.91 40.01 4.17
CA PRO A 554 4.50 40.37 2.88
C PRO A 554 5.50 39.33 2.38
N GLU A 555 6.14 38.59 3.29
CA GLU A 555 7.06 37.49 3.00
C GLU A 555 6.38 36.28 2.36
N LEU A 556 5.10 36.05 2.67
CA LEU A 556 4.30 34.93 2.14
C LEU A 556 3.48 35.33 0.90
N LYS A 557 3.34 36.63 0.63
CA LYS A 557 2.48 37.14 -0.42
C LYS A 557 3.02 36.84 -1.82
N ASN A 558 2.32 35.98 -2.56
CA ASN A 558 2.46 35.80 -4.00
C ASN A 558 1.11 35.36 -4.61
N ASN A 559 0.12 36.25 -4.55
CA ASN A 559 -1.28 35.94 -4.84
C ASN A 559 -1.52 35.60 -6.33
N PRO A 560 -2.50 34.75 -6.65
CA PRO A 560 -2.62 34.09 -7.96
C PRO A 560 -3.23 34.97 -9.05
N THR A 561 -2.78 34.72 -10.29
CA THR A 561 -3.29 35.29 -11.54
C THR A 561 -3.58 34.16 -12.51
N PHE A 562 -4.74 34.22 -13.16
CA PHE A 562 -5.18 33.21 -14.12
C PHE A 562 -5.31 33.81 -15.52
N LYS A 563 -4.71 33.17 -16.51
CA LYS A 563 -4.97 33.45 -17.93
C LYS A 563 -6.06 32.52 -18.43
N VAL A 564 -7.21 33.08 -18.83
CA VAL A 564 -8.41 32.31 -19.17
C VAL A 564 -9.08 32.89 -20.40
N THR A 565 -9.56 32.03 -21.30
CA THR A 565 -10.31 32.42 -22.50
C THR A 565 -11.80 32.16 -22.32
N PHE A 566 -12.63 33.18 -22.53
CA PHE A 566 -14.10 33.14 -22.51
C PHE A 566 -14.64 33.44 -23.92
N PRO A 567 -15.01 32.43 -24.74
CA PRO A 567 -15.41 32.68 -26.13
C PRO A 567 -16.66 33.56 -26.27
N TYR A 568 -17.60 33.48 -25.31
CA TYR A 568 -18.86 34.25 -25.30
C TYR A 568 -19.03 35.12 -24.04
N GLY A 569 -17.94 35.38 -23.31
CA GLY A 569 -18.00 35.92 -21.96
C GLY A 569 -18.49 34.90 -20.94
N GLY A 570 -18.40 35.24 -19.66
CA GLY A 570 -18.72 34.30 -18.59
C GLY A 570 -18.62 34.93 -17.21
N LYS A 571 -18.46 34.07 -16.20
CA LYS A 571 -18.33 34.49 -14.80
C LYS A 571 -17.12 33.84 -14.15
N VAL A 572 -16.49 34.60 -13.26
CA VAL A 572 -15.54 34.09 -12.28
C VAL A 572 -16.24 34.08 -10.93
N ILE A 573 -16.25 32.92 -10.27
CA ILE A 573 -16.89 32.71 -8.99
C ILE A 573 -15.84 32.25 -8.00
N ILE A 574 -15.69 33.00 -6.91
CA ILE A 574 -14.73 32.74 -5.84
C ILE A 574 -15.50 32.38 -4.59
N HIS A 575 -15.32 31.16 -4.09
CA HIS A 575 -15.95 30.73 -2.85
C HIS A 575 -15.06 31.04 -1.65
N VAL A 576 -15.42 32.07 -0.89
CA VAL A 576 -14.67 32.53 0.28
C VAL A 576 -15.02 31.69 1.50
N ASN A 577 -14.00 31.17 2.18
CA ASN A 577 -14.14 30.29 3.33
C ASN A 577 -14.04 31.06 4.66
N SER A 578 -12.87 31.59 4.98
CA SER A 578 -12.58 32.28 6.25
C SER A 578 -11.70 33.51 6.08
N VAL A 579 -11.64 34.36 7.09
CA VAL A 579 -10.75 35.52 7.17
C VAL A 579 -9.94 35.54 8.47
N SER A 580 -8.80 36.22 8.44
CA SER A 580 -8.05 36.54 9.66
C SER A 580 -8.82 37.52 10.55
N LYS A 581 -8.54 37.46 11.86
CA LYS A 581 -8.97 38.44 12.88
C LYS A 581 -8.81 39.91 12.49
N SER A 582 -7.79 40.23 11.70
CA SER A 582 -7.52 41.62 11.28
C SER A 582 -8.33 42.06 10.05
N GLY A 583 -9.16 41.16 9.51
CA GLY A 583 -9.93 41.32 8.28
C GLY A 583 -9.09 41.29 7.01
N ALA A 584 -9.77 41.11 5.89
CA ALA A 584 -9.20 41.14 4.55
C ALA A 584 -10.09 41.94 3.58
N ILE A 585 -9.55 42.24 2.39
CA ILE A 585 -10.31 42.85 1.31
C ILE A 585 -9.99 42.10 0.02
N LEU A 586 -10.90 41.20 -0.38
CA LEU A 586 -10.81 40.53 -1.68
C LEU A 586 -10.93 41.58 -2.79
N THR A 587 -9.92 41.63 -3.66
CA THR A 587 -9.92 42.47 -4.86
C THR A 587 -9.66 41.60 -6.08
N VAL A 588 -10.60 41.60 -7.01
CA VAL A 588 -10.51 40.86 -8.27
C VAL A 588 -10.22 41.85 -9.38
N TYR A 589 -9.13 41.61 -10.12
CA TYR A 589 -8.77 42.38 -11.30
C TYR A 589 -9.07 41.57 -12.56
N VAL A 590 -9.60 42.25 -13.58
CA VAL A 590 -9.71 41.75 -14.95
C VAL A 590 -8.87 42.67 -15.83
N ASP A 591 -7.81 42.14 -16.43
CA ASP A 591 -6.85 42.88 -17.25
C ASP A 591 -6.30 44.15 -16.56
N ASN A 592 -5.92 43.99 -15.29
CA ASN A 592 -5.43 45.06 -14.40
C ASN A 592 -6.46 46.11 -13.96
N PHE A 593 -7.72 46.02 -14.38
CA PHE A 593 -8.79 46.87 -13.88
C PHE A 593 -9.50 46.19 -12.70
N ILE A 594 -9.81 46.95 -11.64
CA ILE A 594 -10.59 46.42 -10.50
C ILE A 594 -12.02 46.15 -10.99
N ALA A 595 -12.38 44.87 -11.07
CA ALA A 595 -13.71 44.43 -11.45
C ALA A 595 -14.63 44.27 -10.23
N LYS A 596 -14.06 43.85 -9.10
CA LYS A 596 -14.80 43.69 -7.84
C LYS A 596 -13.89 43.91 -6.63
N GLN A 597 -14.43 44.54 -5.61
CA GLN A 597 -13.80 44.65 -4.30
C GLN A 597 -14.83 44.35 -3.21
N VAL A 598 -14.47 43.48 -2.27
CA VAL A 598 -15.36 43.03 -1.18
C VAL A 598 -14.60 43.11 0.13
N SER A 599 -15.16 43.83 1.09
CA SER A 599 -14.65 43.87 2.47
C SER A 599 -15.04 42.57 3.18
N LEU A 600 -14.06 41.92 3.81
CA LEU A 600 -14.22 40.67 4.55
C LEU A 600 -13.77 40.91 6.01
N PRO A 601 -14.60 41.52 6.87
CA PRO A 601 -14.32 41.62 8.31
C PRO A 601 -14.40 40.24 8.99
N ASP A 602 -13.63 40.03 10.05
CA ASP A 602 -13.78 38.87 10.93
C ASP A 602 -15.21 38.81 11.53
N ARG A 603 -15.90 37.67 11.42
CA ARG A 603 -17.27 37.47 11.90
C ARG A 603 -17.33 36.63 13.16
N ASP A 604 -16.33 35.78 13.40
CA ASP A 604 -16.38 34.79 14.48
C ASP A 604 -15.30 34.98 15.56
N GLY A 605 -14.38 35.93 15.36
CA GLY A 605 -13.34 36.25 16.33
C GLY A 605 -12.20 35.24 16.36
N LYS A 606 -12.14 34.29 15.41
CA LYS A 606 -11.14 33.20 15.42
C LYS A 606 -10.03 33.47 14.40
N TYR A 607 -8.89 32.82 14.64
CA TYR A 607 -7.76 32.85 13.71
C TYR A 607 -7.59 31.44 13.15
N ASP A 608 -8.58 31.00 12.36
CA ASP A 608 -8.68 29.65 11.82
C ASP A 608 -9.08 29.71 10.33
N GLY A 609 -8.16 29.32 9.46
CA GLY A 609 -8.33 29.36 8.01
C GLY A 609 -9.38 28.37 7.48
N HIS A 610 -9.88 27.47 8.31
CA HIS A 610 -10.87 26.45 7.95
C HIS A 610 -12.20 26.61 8.72
N ALA A 611 -12.40 27.74 9.40
CA ALA A 611 -13.61 28.00 10.19
C ALA A 611 -14.91 28.02 9.37
N ARG A 612 -14.84 28.29 8.04
CA ARG A 612 -16.00 28.42 7.15
C ARG A 612 -17.00 29.49 7.63
N GLU A 613 -16.50 30.67 8.00
CA GLU A 613 -17.37 31.74 8.50
C GLU A 613 -18.10 32.52 7.39
N TYR A 614 -17.56 32.54 6.16
CA TYR A 614 -18.12 33.28 5.03
C TYR A 614 -19.05 32.43 4.18
N ASP A 615 -18.65 31.21 3.82
CA ASP A 615 -19.40 30.26 2.97
C ASP A 615 -20.14 30.99 1.82
N LEU A 616 -19.41 31.87 1.12
CA LEU A 616 -19.98 32.88 0.23
C LEU A 616 -19.31 32.87 -1.14
N ASP A 617 -20.14 32.77 -2.18
CA ASP A 617 -19.73 32.96 -3.57
C ASP A 617 -19.67 34.44 -3.94
N ILE A 618 -18.51 34.88 -4.42
CA ILE A 618 -18.29 36.21 -5.00
C ILE A 618 -18.18 36.08 -6.51
N GLU A 619 -19.16 36.66 -7.22
CA GLU A 619 -19.25 36.60 -8.68
C GLU A 619 -18.69 37.87 -9.35
N VAL A 620 -17.99 37.67 -10.47
CA VAL A 620 -17.48 38.72 -11.35
C VAL A 620 -17.80 38.35 -12.80
N ASP A 621 -18.54 39.20 -13.51
CA ASP A 621 -18.77 39.04 -14.94
C ASP A 621 -17.51 39.39 -15.74
N VAL A 622 -17.19 38.57 -16.75
CA VAL A 622 -16.03 38.73 -17.62
C VAL A 622 -16.50 38.79 -19.07
N PRO A 623 -16.08 39.80 -19.85
CA PRO A 623 -16.47 39.93 -21.25
C PRO A 623 -15.86 38.82 -22.13
N PRO A 624 -16.30 38.68 -23.40
CA PRO A 624 -15.68 37.76 -24.34
C PRO A 624 -14.21 38.14 -24.63
N GLY A 625 -13.32 37.16 -24.61
CA GLY A 625 -11.90 37.38 -24.86
C GLY A 625 -10.99 36.48 -24.01
N THR A 626 -9.68 36.67 -24.16
CA THR A 626 -8.69 36.09 -23.23
C THR A 626 -8.29 37.16 -22.24
N HIS A 627 -8.43 36.85 -20.95
CA HIS A 627 -8.28 37.80 -19.87
C HIS A 627 -7.31 37.29 -18.81
N GLU A 628 -6.64 38.22 -18.13
CA GLU A 628 -5.90 37.96 -16.91
C GLU A 628 -6.78 38.28 -15.70
N ILE A 629 -7.09 37.25 -14.92
CA ILE A 629 -7.90 37.32 -13.71
C ILE A 629 -6.97 37.23 -12.50
N LYS A 630 -6.67 38.37 -11.88
CA LYS A 630 -5.82 38.42 -10.68
C LYS A 630 -6.68 38.48 -9.42
N ILE A 631 -6.42 37.58 -8.50
CA ILE A 631 -7.04 37.57 -7.16
C ILE A 631 -6.02 38.17 -6.20
N ASP A 632 -6.39 39.24 -5.52
CA ASP A 632 -5.53 39.91 -4.55
C ASP A 632 -6.28 40.20 -3.25
N ASN A 633 -5.49 40.51 -2.24
CA ASN A 633 -5.96 40.96 -0.95
C ASN A 633 -5.24 42.25 -0.58
N VAL A 634 -5.97 43.37 -0.63
CA VAL A 634 -5.46 44.70 -0.30
C VAL A 634 -5.72 45.07 1.17
N GLY A 635 -6.36 44.16 1.91
CA GLY A 635 -6.66 44.29 3.33
C GLY A 635 -5.44 44.05 4.24
N ASN A 636 -5.71 43.90 5.53
CA ASN A 636 -4.66 43.82 6.54
C ASN A 636 -3.97 42.47 6.53
N ASP A 637 -4.71 41.38 6.68
CA ASP A 637 -4.15 40.05 6.82
C ASP A 637 -4.80 39.10 5.79
N TRP A 638 -4.75 37.78 5.95
CA TRP A 638 -5.22 36.81 4.95
C TRP A 638 -6.75 36.58 4.92
N PHE A 639 -7.23 36.08 3.79
CA PHE A 639 -8.48 35.30 3.70
C PHE A 639 -8.18 33.96 3.01
N THR A 640 -9.07 32.98 3.20
CA THR A 640 -9.04 31.67 2.56
C THR A 640 -10.24 31.47 1.65
N TRP A 641 -10.09 30.54 0.70
CA TRP A 641 -11.08 30.21 -0.33
C TRP A 641 -11.05 28.72 -0.61
N ASP A 642 -12.21 28.14 -0.92
CA ASP A 642 -12.28 26.70 -1.20
C ASP A 642 -12.03 26.37 -2.67
N TYR A 643 -12.48 27.25 -3.57
CA TYR A 643 -12.31 27.09 -5.00
C TYR A 643 -12.53 28.41 -5.76
N ILE A 644 -12.09 28.41 -7.01
CA ILE A 644 -12.47 29.39 -8.02
C ILE A 644 -13.01 28.66 -9.25
N ARG A 645 -14.18 29.09 -9.71
CA ARG A 645 -14.91 28.51 -10.86
C ARG A 645 -14.99 29.53 -11.98
N PHE A 646 -14.63 29.13 -13.18
CA PHE A 646 -14.67 29.93 -14.40
C PHE A 646 -15.77 29.38 -15.31
N GLU A 647 -16.92 30.03 -15.33
CA GLU A 647 -18.09 29.62 -16.12
C GLU A 647 -17.95 30.08 -17.57
N GLY A 648 -18.20 29.18 -18.53
CA GLY A 648 -18.07 29.49 -19.96
C GLY A 648 -16.62 29.51 -20.46
N ALA A 649 -15.67 29.00 -19.67
CA ALA A 649 -14.23 29.02 -19.97
C ALA A 649 -13.67 27.67 -20.46
N MET A 650 -14.51 26.64 -20.58
CA MET A 650 -14.10 25.29 -21.00
C MET A 650 -15.13 24.68 -21.94
N ILE A 651 -14.72 23.96 -22.98
CA ILE A 651 -15.65 23.15 -23.77
C ILE A 651 -16.07 21.90 -22.98
N LYS A 652 -17.28 21.39 -23.20
CA LYS A 652 -17.79 20.18 -22.51
C LYS A 652 -16.87 18.98 -22.68
N GLN A 653 -16.24 18.82 -23.84
CA GLN A 653 -15.24 17.78 -24.09
C GLN A 653 -14.04 17.86 -23.14
N GLY A 654 -13.72 19.04 -22.60
CA GLY A 654 -12.68 19.25 -21.58
C GLY A 654 -12.95 18.55 -20.25
N LYS A 655 -14.18 18.07 -20.02
CA LYS A 655 -14.51 17.16 -18.91
C LYS A 655 -13.94 15.75 -19.09
N ALA A 656 -13.44 15.39 -20.27
CA ALA A 656 -12.77 14.12 -20.46
C ALA A 656 -11.41 14.13 -19.73
N ARG A 657 -11.12 13.05 -19.03
CA ARG A 657 -9.82 12.70 -18.48
C ARG A 657 -9.26 11.56 -19.31
N ILE A 658 -8.05 11.74 -19.83
CA ILE A 658 -7.35 10.72 -20.62
C ILE A 658 -6.10 10.33 -19.84
N LEU A 659 -6.08 9.10 -19.32
CA LEU A 659 -4.93 8.52 -18.65
C LEU A 659 -4.42 7.35 -19.48
N GLY A 660 -3.11 7.13 -19.54
CA GLY A 660 -2.61 6.02 -20.33
C GLY A 660 -1.12 5.79 -20.23
N LEU A 661 -0.72 4.67 -20.80
CA LEU A 661 0.63 4.16 -20.87
C LEU A 661 0.94 3.75 -22.30
N THR A 662 2.11 4.09 -22.83
CA THR A 662 2.52 3.75 -24.20
C THR A 662 4.00 3.39 -24.28
N ASN A 663 4.37 2.47 -25.17
CA ASN A 663 5.76 2.25 -25.56
C ASN A 663 6.06 2.68 -27.01
N GLY A 664 5.10 3.38 -27.63
CA GLY A 664 5.17 3.89 -29.00
C GLY A 664 4.69 2.92 -30.08
N THR A 665 4.50 1.64 -29.75
CA THR A 665 3.87 0.63 -30.65
C THR A 665 2.68 -0.08 -30.01
N PHE A 666 2.52 0.08 -28.69
CA PHE A 666 1.44 -0.45 -27.88
C PHE A 666 1.02 0.62 -26.87
N ALA A 667 -0.28 0.78 -26.65
CA ALA A 667 -0.80 1.66 -25.63
C ALA A 667 -2.02 1.11 -24.91
N LEU A 668 -2.10 1.43 -23.62
CA LEU A 668 -3.27 1.30 -22.78
C LEU A 668 -3.80 2.70 -22.50
N VAL A 669 -5.09 2.92 -22.74
CA VAL A 669 -5.73 4.22 -22.52
C VAL A 669 -7.03 4.02 -21.77
N TRP A 670 -7.26 4.83 -20.75
CA TRP A 670 -8.54 4.94 -20.07
C TRP A 670 -9.04 6.37 -20.19
N ILE A 671 -10.27 6.52 -20.67
CA ILE A 671 -10.89 7.80 -20.95
C ILE A 671 -12.14 7.89 -20.09
N GLN A 672 -12.14 8.81 -19.14
CA GLN A 672 -13.18 8.94 -18.13
C GLN A 672 -13.87 10.31 -18.26
N ASN A 673 -15.19 10.35 -18.14
CA ASN A 673 -15.91 11.57 -17.83
C ASN A 673 -15.60 11.97 -16.37
N ARG A 674 -14.97 13.13 -16.16
CA ARG A 674 -14.56 13.60 -14.81
C ARG A 674 -15.74 13.76 -13.85
N ASP A 675 -16.95 13.90 -14.36
CA ASP A 675 -18.15 13.98 -13.52
C ASP A 675 -18.61 12.60 -13.03
N ASN A 676 -18.12 11.49 -13.61
CA ASN A 676 -18.38 10.12 -13.15
C ASN A 676 -17.57 9.77 -11.90
N THR A 677 -17.92 10.39 -10.78
CA THR A 677 -17.33 10.18 -9.46
C THR A 677 -18.31 9.49 -8.52
N TRP A 678 -17.79 8.79 -7.51
CA TRP A 678 -18.63 8.21 -6.46
C TRP A 678 -19.47 9.29 -5.76
N TRP A 679 -18.89 10.49 -5.56
CA TRP A 679 -19.58 11.60 -4.91
C TRP A 679 -20.81 12.02 -5.70
N ASN A 680 -20.68 12.20 -7.01
CA ASN A 680 -21.81 12.56 -7.87
C ASN A 680 -22.84 11.42 -7.95
N ALA A 681 -22.39 10.17 -8.05
CA ALA A 681 -23.28 9.00 -8.06
C ALA A 681 -24.12 8.91 -6.79
N VAL A 682 -23.48 8.97 -5.61
CA VAL A 682 -24.15 8.91 -4.30
C VAL A 682 -25.10 10.08 -4.07
N ASN A 683 -24.70 11.30 -4.47
CA ASN A 683 -25.53 12.50 -4.34
C ASN A 683 -26.54 12.69 -5.49
N LYS A 684 -26.61 11.74 -6.43
CA LYS A 684 -27.51 11.76 -7.59
C LYS A 684 -27.36 13.04 -8.43
N VAL A 685 -26.13 13.55 -8.54
CA VAL A 685 -25.80 14.67 -9.42
C VAL A 685 -25.84 14.13 -10.86
N PRO A 686 -26.63 14.73 -11.77
CA PRO A 686 -26.66 14.30 -13.17
C PRO A 686 -25.29 14.39 -13.83
N ILE A 687 -24.87 13.31 -14.49
CA ILE A 687 -23.64 13.26 -15.29
C ILE A 687 -24.04 13.47 -16.75
N GLU A 688 -23.66 14.62 -17.32
CA GLU A 688 -23.91 14.90 -18.74
C GLU A 688 -22.94 14.09 -19.61
N PRO A 689 -23.43 13.28 -20.57
CA PRO A 689 -22.56 12.58 -21.51
C PRO A 689 -21.76 13.55 -22.37
N ILE A 690 -20.46 13.26 -22.55
CA ILE A 690 -19.60 14.05 -23.42
C ILE A 690 -19.80 13.55 -24.86
N LYS A 691 -20.20 14.45 -25.77
CA LYS A 691 -20.47 14.11 -27.17
C LYS A 691 -19.35 14.58 -28.10
N ASP A 692 -19.15 13.83 -29.18
CA ASP A 692 -18.23 14.15 -30.28
C ASP A 692 -16.81 14.48 -29.81
N LEU A 693 -16.29 13.68 -28.88
CA LEU A 693 -14.94 13.82 -28.34
C LEU A 693 -13.91 13.35 -29.37
N GLU A 694 -13.06 14.25 -29.84
CA GLU A 694 -11.87 13.92 -30.63
C GLU A 694 -10.61 14.11 -29.79
N ILE A 695 -9.73 13.10 -29.80
CA ILE A 695 -8.48 13.10 -29.05
C ILE A 695 -7.28 12.82 -29.97
N MET A 696 -6.14 13.41 -29.63
CA MET A 696 -4.84 13.12 -30.20
C MET A 696 -4.00 12.38 -29.17
N LEU A 697 -3.47 11.22 -29.57
CA LEU A 697 -2.53 10.43 -28.79
C LEU A 697 -1.16 10.53 -29.43
N TYR A 698 -0.15 10.87 -28.64
CA TYR A 698 1.20 11.18 -29.12
C TYR A 698 2.20 10.06 -28.83
N ASP A 699 3.41 10.23 -29.38
CA ASP A 699 4.58 9.40 -29.15
C ASP A 699 4.48 7.98 -29.73
N PHE A 700 3.69 7.82 -30.80
CA PHE A 700 3.61 6.59 -31.58
C PHE A 700 4.65 6.56 -32.69
N LYS A 701 5.04 5.36 -33.14
CA LYS A 701 5.72 5.20 -34.43
C LYS A 701 4.70 5.30 -35.55
N ASP A 702 5.07 5.92 -36.67
CA ASP A 702 4.20 5.97 -37.84
C ASP A 702 3.85 4.57 -38.35
N GLY A 703 2.61 4.40 -38.80
CA GLY A 703 2.10 3.12 -39.29
C GLY A 703 0.62 2.87 -38.94
N LYS A 704 0.13 1.69 -39.29
CA LYS A 704 -1.25 1.26 -39.01
C LYS A 704 -1.35 0.61 -37.64
N TYR A 705 -2.42 0.93 -36.92
CA TYR A 705 -2.72 0.41 -35.60
C TYR A 705 -4.15 -0.12 -35.55
N ILE A 706 -4.35 -1.20 -34.80
CA ILE A 706 -5.66 -1.67 -34.37
C ILE A 706 -5.97 -1.01 -33.03
N VAL A 707 -7.13 -0.37 -32.95
CA VAL A 707 -7.71 0.20 -31.73
C VAL A 707 -8.88 -0.66 -31.32
N GLU A 708 -8.78 -1.31 -30.16
CA GLU A 708 -9.90 -1.98 -29.52
C GLU A 708 -10.56 -1.03 -28.53
N PHE A 709 -11.86 -0.82 -28.66
CA PHE A 709 -12.67 -0.06 -27.71
C PHE A 709 -13.33 -1.03 -26.73
N TRP A 710 -13.16 -0.79 -25.44
CA TRP A 710 -13.58 -1.70 -24.37
C TRP A 710 -14.66 -1.07 -23.49
N ASP A 711 -15.70 -1.86 -23.17
CA ASP A 711 -16.65 -1.59 -22.08
C ASP A 711 -15.94 -1.90 -20.76
N THR A 712 -15.70 -0.86 -19.95
CA THR A 712 -14.88 -0.94 -18.73
C THR A 712 -15.61 -1.53 -17.54
N TYR A 713 -16.93 -1.74 -17.64
CA TYR A 713 -17.75 -2.39 -16.61
C TYR A 713 -17.96 -3.87 -16.94
N LYS A 714 -17.98 -4.25 -18.22
CA LYS A 714 -18.11 -5.66 -18.64
C LYS A 714 -16.77 -6.35 -18.93
N GLY A 715 -15.75 -5.59 -19.31
CA GLY A 715 -14.47 -6.13 -19.76
C GLY A 715 -14.56 -6.81 -21.11
N GLU A 716 -15.30 -6.19 -22.04
CA GLU A 716 -15.56 -6.74 -23.37
C GLU A 716 -15.19 -5.72 -24.46
N VAL A 717 -14.67 -6.21 -25.58
CA VAL A 717 -14.41 -5.37 -26.76
C VAL A 717 -15.75 -5.01 -27.42
N MET A 718 -16.07 -3.72 -27.44
CA MET A 718 -17.26 -3.19 -28.11
C MET A 718 -17.08 -3.11 -29.64
N LYS A 719 -15.89 -2.67 -30.08
CA LYS A 719 -15.55 -2.55 -31.51
C LYS A 719 -14.03 -2.52 -31.71
N LYS A 720 -13.59 -2.80 -32.94
CA LYS A 720 -12.22 -2.63 -33.39
C LYS A 720 -12.17 -1.72 -34.62
N GLU A 721 -11.18 -0.85 -34.68
CA GLU A 721 -10.97 0.06 -35.80
C GLU A 721 -9.48 0.08 -36.19
N ILE A 722 -9.19 0.30 -37.47
CA ILE A 722 -7.82 0.53 -37.93
C ILE A 722 -7.62 2.03 -38.08
N VAL A 723 -6.59 2.55 -37.43
CA VAL A 723 -6.16 3.95 -37.50
C VAL A 723 -4.74 4.04 -38.00
N GLU A 724 -4.35 5.21 -38.48
CA GLU A 724 -2.98 5.49 -38.91
C GLU A 724 -2.34 6.50 -37.95
N ALA A 725 -1.14 6.18 -37.50
CA ALA A 725 -0.27 7.13 -36.84
C ALA A 725 0.54 7.88 -37.89
N THR A 726 0.43 9.20 -37.90
CA THR A 726 1.14 10.08 -38.84
C THR A 726 1.86 11.16 -38.05
N ASN A 727 3.16 11.33 -38.29
CA ASN A 727 4.03 12.22 -37.49
C ASN A 727 3.97 11.91 -35.98
N GLY A 728 3.84 10.64 -35.65
CA GLY A 728 3.75 10.10 -34.29
C GLY A 728 2.43 10.39 -33.55
N VAL A 729 1.36 10.73 -34.28
CA VAL A 729 0.05 11.06 -33.71
C VAL A 729 -1.03 10.13 -34.22
N ILE A 730 -1.81 9.55 -33.32
CA ILE A 730 -3.07 8.85 -33.61
C ILE A 730 -4.24 9.76 -33.24
N ARG A 731 -5.23 9.88 -34.14
CA ARG A 731 -6.50 10.59 -33.88
C ARG A 731 -7.62 9.59 -33.64
N ILE A 732 -8.40 9.80 -32.58
CA ILE A 732 -9.52 8.92 -32.22
C ILE A 732 -10.75 9.76 -31.97
N LYS A 733 -11.90 9.30 -32.49
CA LYS A 733 -13.21 9.91 -32.28
C LYS A 733 -14.09 9.01 -31.42
N ILE A 734 -14.75 9.62 -30.44
CA ILE A 734 -15.65 8.99 -29.49
C ILE A 734 -16.96 9.76 -29.60
N SER A 735 -18.01 9.10 -30.11
CA SER A 735 -19.30 9.73 -30.36
C SER A 735 -19.98 10.18 -29.06
N GLU A 736 -19.91 9.34 -28.02
CA GLU A 736 -20.51 9.62 -26.72
C GLU A 736 -19.71 8.92 -25.63
N LEU A 737 -19.49 9.64 -24.51
CA LEU A 737 -18.81 9.16 -23.32
C LEU A 737 -19.65 9.53 -22.10
N GLU A 738 -20.50 8.61 -21.65
CA GLU A 738 -21.34 8.78 -20.47
C GLU A 738 -20.50 8.70 -19.19
N ARG A 739 -19.83 7.55 -18.99
CA ARG A 739 -19.02 7.24 -17.81
C ARG A 739 -17.55 7.24 -18.16
N ASP A 740 -17.13 6.24 -18.92
CA ASP A 740 -15.75 6.01 -19.29
C ASP A 740 -15.68 4.89 -20.35
N ILE A 741 -14.53 4.79 -21.03
CA ILE A 741 -14.16 3.70 -21.93
C ILE A 741 -12.66 3.41 -21.79
N ALA A 742 -12.21 2.25 -22.26
CA ALA A 742 -10.79 1.96 -22.40
C ALA A 742 -10.42 1.62 -23.84
N LEU A 743 -9.18 1.96 -24.24
CA LEU A 743 -8.63 1.67 -25.54
C LEU A 743 -7.36 0.83 -25.39
N LYS A 744 -7.32 -0.32 -26.07
CA LYS A 744 -6.08 -1.09 -26.26
C LYS A 744 -5.62 -0.88 -27.70
N ILE A 745 -4.45 -0.29 -27.87
CA ILE A 745 -3.92 0.12 -29.19
C ILE A 745 -2.64 -0.67 -29.46
N TYR A 746 -2.55 -1.34 -30.61
CA TYR A 746 -1.36 -2.09 -31.02
C TYR A 746 -1.14 -2.02 -32.52
N GLN A 747 0.12 -2.11 -32.93
CA GLN A 747 0.50 -2.10 -34.34
C GLN A 747 -0.18 -3.27 -35.09
N ALA A 748 -0.75 -2.97 -36.26
CA ALA A 748 -1.53 -3.90 -37.08
C ALA A 748 -0.70 -4.94 -37.82
#